data_AF-A0A3Q1H6Y6-F1
#
_entry.id   AF-A0A3Q1H6Y6-F1
#
_cell.length_a   1.000
_cell.length_b   1.000
_cell.length_c   1.000
_cell.angle_alpha   90.00
_cell.angle_beta   90.00
_cell.angle_gamma   90.00
#
_symmetry.space_group_name_H-M   'P 1'
#
loop_
_entity.id
_entity.type
_entity.pdbx_description
1 polymer ?
#
loop_
_entity_poly.entity_id
_entity_poly.type
_entity_poly.pdbx_seq_one_letter_code
_entity_poly.pdbx_strand_id
1 'polypeptide(L)'
;WVDQMQKELVTLADTATAEKNLYTVEQNDAEELVARAARNIEQLLRKRSAALEKLATAAENFQMEHQWKDEFELDANETEGRKYRIRPDFKEDPSFKRLTDYNHTAVHVPTDIYDGATIVLNELNWTKALEDVFRKNREDDPTLLWQVFGSATGLARYYPASPWMDARKTPSKIDLYDVRRRPWYIQGAASPKDMLILVDASGSVSGLTLKLIRTSVSEMLETLSDDDYVNVVYFNTRVKKTACFDHLVQANVRNKKLLKDAVQNITAKGITNYTKGFEFAFEQLSASNVSRANCNKIIMLFTDGGEERAQAILEKYNADKKALQCELLAFIYIPSIGAIRINTQEYLDVLGRPMVLADKQAKQVQWTNVYLDALELGLVITGTLPVFNKTKTRDDRNGENQLILGVMAIDVSLLDIKKLTPRFTIGPNGYYFAIDPNGYVLLHPNLQPKEPVTLDFLDAELENDIKLYITILNSNFFVYHLWQRYIDRGVRTYTWAPVNGTDYSLALVLPKYSEHFIQAKLGDDMKQAMSMETIQLERFDEFGYTYIAPREYCKDLKLSPNNTQFLLDFNEYIDRNTPDSCEDGIVARFVATDGGITRVYPRSAGEDWTENPETYESSFYKRTLDNEIYIFTAPSFTSKFSERLMYVYGFCAWGSSVWSGTEPILLSAFGRHPNPTGKDHTLSITCIFIAVKLFISFILQHVDCVILDDGGFLLMSNQDEYITLIGQFFGEVDPVLMINLVNTSLYSFNKTYDYQSVCDPEKDNKAAAGPRSIYVPTIADLLSIGWLRVCVSVFCLLESADEDIPDAMFKESCITEQTQYFFDNEERSYSGVLDCGNCSRMYRAEKLPNANLVFLITDAKATCLSCDPRPLRQAEQPSVGPDPCELAQNPRYRKGPDVCFDNNENVSHSHTCFFFFFLHRTYLDTALIVRSCSYHSYLRCCDHNS
;
A
#
# COMPACT_ATOMS: atom_id res chain seq x y z
N TRP A 1 -26.62 -42.19 -0.14
CA TRP A 1 -27.49 -41.01 -0.45
C TRP A 1 -26.67 -39.91 -1.10
N VAL A 2 -25.51 -39.56 -0.51
CA VAL A 2 -24.48 -38.67 -1.10
C VAL A 2 -24.14 -39.01 -2.56
N ASP A 3 -23.82 -40.27 -2.88
CA ASP A 3 -23.52 -40.70 -4.27
C ASP A 3 -24.66 -40.43 -5.26
N GLN A 4 -25.92 -40.54 -4.82
CA GLN A 4 -27.09 -40.31 -5.67
C GLN A 4 -27.33 -38.81 -5.89
N MET A 5 -27.20 -38.00 -4.84
CA MET A 5 -27.30 -36.53 -4.94
C MET A 5 -26.21 -35.95 -5.85
N GLN A 6 -24.98 -36.46 -5.75
CA GLN A 6 -23.88 -36.04 -6.61
C GLN A 6 -24.14 -36.37 -8.08
N LYS A 7 -24.54 -37.62 -8.37
CA LYS A 7 -24.77 -38.07 -9.75
C LYS A 7 -25.76 -37.15 -10.46
N GLU A 8 -26.77 -36.65 -9.74
CA GLU A 8 -27.77 -35.74 -10.29
C GLU A 8 -27.28 -34.28 -10.43
N LEU A 9 -26.50 -33.76 -9.47
CA LEU A 9 -25.87 -32.44 -9.55
C LEU A 9 -24.92 -32.32 -10.75
N VAL A 10 -24.12 -33.36 -10.99
CA VAL A 10 -23.15 -33.45 -12.10
C VAL A 10 -23.87 -33.58 -13.45
N THR A 11 -24.89 -34.45 -13.55
CA THR A 11 -25.64 -34.64 -14.82
C THR A 11 -26.42 -33.40 -15.28
N LEU A 12 -26.67 -32.43 -14.41
CA LEU A 12 -27.30 -31.17 -14.81
C LEU A 12 -26.33 -30.21 -15.53
N ALA A 13 -25.02 -30.38 -15.38
CA ALA A 13 -24.01 -29.41 -15.81
C ALA A 13 -23.33 -29.74 -17.16
N ASP A 14 -23.45 -30.98 -17.65
CA ASP A 14 -22.69 -31.47 -18.80
C ASP A 14 -23.49 -31.45 -20.11
N THR A 15 -23.55 -30.29 -20.78
CA THR A 15 -23.87 -30.22 -22.23
C THR A 15 -23.33 -28.93 -22.87
N ALA A 16 -22.11 -28.96 -23.43
CA ALA A 16 -21.68 -28.07 -24.52
C ALA A 16 -20.35 -28.54 -25.12
N THR A 17 -20.26 -28.64 -26.45
CA THR A 17 -19.03 -28.90 -27.21
C THR A 17 -18.92 -27.89 -28.36
N ALA A 18 -17.75 -27.26 -28.55
CA ALA A 18 -17.50 -26.24 -29.57
C ALA A 18 -16.63 -26.74 -30.75
N GLU A 19 -16.87 -26.18 -31.94
CA GLU A 19 -16.18 -26.51 -33.20
C GLU A 19 -14.73 -25.97 -33.29
N LYS A 20 -13.82 -26.73 -33.93
CA LYS A 20 -12.35 -26.58 -33.88
C LYS A 20 -11.69 -25.64 -34.92
N ASN A 21 -12.43 -24.91 -35.76
CA ASN A 21 -11.86 -24.28 -36.98
C ASN A 21 -11.63 -22.74 -36.93
N LEU A 22 -11.72 -22.06 -35.77
CA LEU A 22 -11.74 -20.58 -35.68
C LEU A 22 -10.54 -19.93 -34.96
N TYR A 23 -9.59 -20.71 -34.45
CA TYR A 23 -8.50 -20.22 -33.61
C TYR A 23 -7.20 -21.01 -33.80
N THR A 24 -6.09 -20.44 -33.36
CA THR A 24 -4.81 -21.14 -33.21
C THR A 24 -4.36 -21.13 -31.77
N VAL A 25 -3.71 -22.21 -31.35
CA VAL A 25 -3.10 -22.32 -30.03
C VAL A 25 -1.64 -21.90 -30.13
N GLU A 26 -1.25 -20.95 -29.31
CA GLU A 26 0.13 -20.50 -29.13
C GLU A 26 0.61 -20.85 -27.72
N GLN A 27 1.93 -20.86 -27.52
CA GLN A 27 2.55 -21.22 -26.25
C GLN A 27 3.06 -19.97 -25.53
N ASN A 28 2.82 -19.91 -24.22
CA ASN A 28 3.40 -18.92 -23.31
C ASN A 28 4.74 -19.45 -22.80
N ASP A 29 5.85 -19.04 -23.41
CA ASP A 29 7.17 -19.24 -22.84
C ASP A 29 7.39 -18.25 -21.68
N ALA A 30 7.28 -18.75 -20.45
CA ALA A 30 7.41 -17.94 -19.24
C ALA A 30 8.77 -17.22 -19.14
N GLU A 31 9.87 -17.86 -19.57
CA GLU A 31 11.19 -17.25 -19.50
C GLU A 31 11.32 -16.11 -20.51
N GLU A 32 10.81 -16.30 -21.73
CA GLU A 32 10.81 -15.25 -22.75
C GLU A 32 9.91 -14.07 -22.34
N LEU A 33 8.72 -14.36 -21.81
CA LEU A 33 7.75 -13.35 -21.37
C LEU A 33 8.33 -12.47 -20.25
N VAL A 34 8.92 -13.07 -19.22
CA VAL A 34 9.57 -12.34 -18.12
C VAL A 34 10.77 -11.55 -18.64
N ALA A 35 11.62 -12.15 -19.46
CA ALA A 35 12.79 -11.46 -20.02
C ALA A 35 12.39 -10.27 -20.90
N ARG A 36 11.30 -10.38 -21.68
CA ARG A 36 10.77 -9.29 -22.52
C ARG A 36 10.19 -8.17 -21.65
N ALA A 37 9.39 -8.50 -20.64
CA ALA A 37 8.82 -7.53 -19.72
C ALA A 37 9.92 -6.80 -18.92
N ALA A 38 10.92 -7.53 -18.42
CA ALA A 38 12.08 -6.96 -17.73
C ALA A 38 12.85 -5.97 -18.62
N ARG A 39 13.10 -6.31 -19.89
CA ARG A 39 13.75 -5.40 -20.85
C ARG A 39 12.92 -4.14 -21.13
N ASN A 40 11.60 -4.27 -21.23
CA ASN A 40 10.73 -3.12 -21.46
C ASN A 40 10.73 -2.16 -20.26
N ILE A 41 10.71 -2.70 -19.04
CA ILE A 41 10.82 -1.92 -17.80
C ILE A 41 12.20 -1.27 -17.72
N GLU A 42 13.28 -2.01 -17.99
CA GLU A 42 14.64 -1.47 -18.07
C GLU A 42 14.71 -0.27 -19.04
N GLN A 43 14.15 -0.41 -20.25
CA GLN A 43 14.16 0.67 -21.24
C GLN A 43 13.38 1.91 -20.76
N LEU A 44 12.23 1.70 -20.12
CA LEU A 44 11.44 2.78 -19.52
C LEU A 44 12.26 3.52 -18.46
N LEU A 45 12.78 2.80 -17.47
CA LEU A 45 13.54 3.38 -16.36
C LEU A 45 14.84 4.03 -16.84
N ARG A 46 15.50 3.46 -17.86
CA ARG A 46 16.70 4.05 -18.48
C ARG A 46 16.41 5.36 -19.21
N LYS A 47 15.29 5.48 -19.92
CA LYS A 47 14.87 6.75 -20.54
C LYS A 47 14.63 7.83 -19.48
N ARG A 48 13.99 7.46 -18.37
CA ARG A 48 13.75 8.36 -17.22
C ARG A 48 15.06 8.78 -16.55
N SER A 49 15.99 7.85 -16.34
CA SER A 49 17.34 8.12 -15.83
C SER A 49 18.08 9.15 -16.69
N ALA A 50 18.05 8.98 -18.01
CA ALA A 50 18.71 9.92 -18.93
C ALA A 50 18.11 11.34 -18.87
N ALA A 51 16.80 11.47 -18.67
CA ALA A 51 16.15 12.76 -18.47
C ALA A 51 16.55 13.42 -17.14
N LEU A 52 16.67 12.63 -16.07
CA LEU A 52 17.18 13.05 -14.75
C LEU A 52 18.63 13.55 -14.82
N GLU A 53 19.51 12.83 -15.50
CA GLU A 53 20.91 13.21 -15.67
C GLU A 53 21.06 14.55 -16.42
N LYS A 54 20.26 14.75 -17.48
CA LYS A 54 20.18 16.04 -18.21
C LYS A 54 19.75 17.17 -17.28
N LEU A 55 18.71 16.97 -16.47
CA LEU A 55 18.18 17.97 -15.53
C LEU A 55 19.18 18.33 -14.44
N ALA A 56 19.78 17.33 -13.80
CA ALA A 56 20.75 17.56 -12.73
C ALA A 56 21.99 18.31 -13.27
N THR A 57 22.50 17.91 -14.43
CA THR A 57 23.64 18.60 -15.05
C THR A 57 23.30 20.05 -15.42
N ALA A 58 22.10 20.29 -15.96
CA ALA A 58 21.65 21.65 -16.27
C ALA A 58 21.51 22.52 -15.02
N ALA A 59 20.94 21.98 -13.93
CA ALA A 59 20.78 22.69 -12.67
C ALA A 59 22.12 23.13 -12.06
N GLU A 60 23.13 22.24 -12.06
CA GLU A 60 24.48 22.57 -11.59
C GLU A 60 25.10 23.72 -12.38
N ASN A 61 24.94 23.71 -13.71
CA ASN A 61 25.48 24.75 -14.58
C ASN A 61 24.76 26.08 -14.39
N PHE A 62 23.42 26.06 -14.34
CA PHE A 62 22.62 27.29 -14.15
C PHE A 62 22.91 27.96 -12.81
N GLN A 63 23.08 27.18 -11.75
CA GLN A 63 23.42 27.76 -10.46
C GLN A 63 24.87 28.24 -10.38
N MET A 64 25.79 27.60 -11.12
CA MET A 64 27.17 28.09 -11.24
C MET A 64 27.26 29.44 -11.95
N GLU A 65 26.40 29.68 -12.93
CA GLU A 65 26.32 30.95 -13.68
C GLU A 65 25.53 32.04 -12.93
N HIS A 66 24.78 31.67 -11.90
CA HIS A 66 23.91 32.57 -11.17
C HIS A 66 24.72 33.60 -10.34
N GLN A 67 24.25 34.85 -10.37
CA GLN A 67 24.77 35.92 -9.51
C GLN A 67 23.78 36.22 -8.40
N TRP A 68 24.23 36.05 -7.16
CA TRP A 68 23.44 36.34 -5.97
C TRP A 68 23.05 37.82 -5.90
N LYS A 69 21.77 38.09 -5.64
CA LYS A 69 21.23 39.45 -5.45
C LYS A 69 20.63 39.58 -4.05
N ASP A 70 21.08 40.58 -3.30
CA ASP A 70 20.58 40.86 -1.95
C ASP A 70 19.31 41.73 -1.93
N GLU A 71 19.13 42.59 -2.93
CA GLU A 71 17.98 43.48 -3.04
C GLU A 71 17.15 43.15 -4.29
N PHE A 72 15.86 42.87 -4.07
CA PHE A 72 14.85 42.77 -5.11
C PHE A 72 13.97 44.02 -4.99
N GLU A 73 13.91 44.86 -6.04
CA GLU A 73 13.04 46.04 -6.06
C GLU A 73 11.57 45.60 -6.03
N LEU A 74 10.95 45.67 -4.86
CA LEU A 74 9.52 45.45 -4.64
C LEU A 74 8.82 46.81 -4.57
N ASP A 75 8.10 47.20 -5.63
CA ASP A 75 7.36 48.47 -5.68
C ASP A 75 6.29 48.56 -4.57
N ALA A 76 6.35 49.63 -3.77
CA ALA A 76 5.57 49.83 -2.53
C ALA A 76 4.05 50.09 -2.69
N ASN A 77 3.51 50.07 -3.92
CA ASN A 77 2.08 50.33 -4.18
C ASN A 77 1.26 49.06 -4.46
N GLU A 78 1.85 47.88 -4.34
CA GLU A 78 1.24 46.63 -4.79
C GLU A 78 1.20 45.63 -3.62
N THR A 79 -0.01 45.26 -3.21
CA THR A 79 -0.25 44.29 -2.12
C THR A 79 0.51 42.98 -2.38
N GLU A 80 1.41 42.63 -1.45
CA GLU A 80 1.97 41.29 -1.16
C GLU A 80 2.11 40.34 -2.37
N GLY A 81 3.31 40.23 -2.97
CA GLY A 81 3.70 39.07 -3.82
C GLY A 81 2.87 38.78 -5.08
N ARG A 82 1.88 39.61 -5.42
CA ARG A 82 0.89 39.33 -6.47
C ARG A 82 1.38 39.53 -7.91
N LYS A 83 2.46 40.29 -8.15
CA LYS A 83 2.93 40.64 -9.50
C LYS A 83 3.55 39.45 -10.27
N TYR A 84 4.08 38.44 -9.57
CA TYR A 84 4.73 37.27 -10.19
C TYR A 84 3.86 36.02 -10.30
N ARG A 85 2.60 36.07 -9.83
CA ARG A 85 1.68 34.93 -9.95
C ARG A 85 1.06 34.91 -11.34
N ILE A 86 1.60 34.05 -12.19
CA ILE A 86 1.02 33.75 -13.50
C ILE A 86 -0.33 33.08 -13.27
N ARG A 87 -1.35 33.50 -14.02
CA ARG A 87 -2.64 32.79 -14.12
C ARG A 87 -2.62 32.00 -15.43
N PRO A 88 -2.15 30.75 -15.43
CA PRO A 88 -2.15 29.93 -16.62
C PRO A 88 -3.57 29.47 -16.97
N ASP A 89 -3.79 29.19 -18.26
CA ASP A 89 -4.99 28.54 -18.76
C ASP A 89 -4.84 27.03 -18.61
N PHE A 90 -5.32 26.50 -17.49
CA PHE A 90 -5.26 25.07 -17.24
C PHE A 90 -6.23 24.28 -18.13
N LYS A 91 -5.76 23.16 -18.69
CA LYS A 91 -6.54 22.20 -19.47
C LYS A 91 -6.57 20.86 -18.77
N GLU A 92 -7.67 20.12 -18.93
CA GLU A 92 -7.78 18.78 -18.37
C GLU A 92 -6.89 17.80 -19.14
N ASP A 93 -6.02 17.09 -18.42
CA ASP A 93 -5.10 16.12 -18.99
C ASP A 93 -5.44 14.70 -18.52
N PRO A 94 -5.71 13.76 -19.44
CA PRO A 94 -6.00 12.36 -19.09
C PRO A 94 -4.86 11.64 -18.39
N SER A 95 -3.61 11.97 -18.70
CA SER A 95 -2.40 11.32 -18.15
C SER A 95 -2.24 11.65 -16.66
N PHE A 96 -2.53 12.90 -16.31
CA PHE A 96 -2.42 13.39 -14.93
C PHE A 96 -3.74 13.34 -14.16
N LYS A 97 -4.88 13.11 -14.84
CA LYS A 97 -6.24 13.11 -14.29
C LYS A 97 -6.60 14.42 -13.58
N ARG A 98 -6.02 15.53 -14.05
CA ARG A 98 -6.20 16.86 -13.47
C ARG A 98 -5.93 17.98 -14.47
N LEU A 99 -6.18 19.20 -14.00
CA LEU A 99 -5.90 20.44 -14.70
C LEU A 99 -4.39 20.72 -14.74
N THR A 100 -3.83 20.85 -15.94
CA THR A 100 -2.40 21.10 -16.17
C THR A 100 -2.17 22.20 -17.21
N ASP A 101 -1.01 22.86 -17.12
CA ASP A 101 -0.49 23.79 -18.12
C ASP A 101 0.94 23.41 -18.49
N TYR A 102 1.16 23.15 -19.78
CA TYR A 102 2.44 22.74 -20.34
C TYR A 102 3.37 23.91 -20.68
N ASN A 103 2.90 25.16 -20.61
CA ASN A 103 3.72 26.32 -20.93
C ASN A 103 4.60 26.77 -19.77
N HIS A 104 4.18 26.52 -18.53
CA HIS A 104 4.85 27.04 -17.34
C HIS A 104 5.18 25.93 -16.34
N THR A 105 6.08 26.25 -15.42
CA THR A 105 6.34 25.46 -14.20
C THR A 105 5.53 25.98 -13.02
N ALA A 106 5.13 25.08 -12.12
CA ALA A 106 4.55 25.46 -10.84
C ALA A 106 5.62 25.38 -9.74
N VAL A 107 5.46 26.22 -8.70
CA VAL A 107 6.35 26.24 -7.55
C VAL A 107 5.53 26.09 -6.28
N HIS A 108 5.91 25.11 -5.48
CA HIS A 108 5.42 24.90 -4.13
C HIS A 108 6.41 25.49 -3.12
N VAL A 109 5.88 26.30 -2.20
CA VAL A 109 6.62 26.83 -1.05
C VAL A 109 5.88 26.37 0.20
N PRO A 110 6.54 25.66 1.13
CA PRO A 110 5.96 25.25 2.40
C PRO A 110 5.37 26.43 3.18
N THR A 111 4.30 26.18 3.93
CA THR A 111 3.53 27.22 4.63
C THR A 111 4.31 27.92 5.76
N ASP A 112 5.36 27.28 6.27
CA ASP A 112 6.26 27.80 7.31
C ASP A 112 7.43 28.62 6.75
N ILE A 113 7.60 28.67 5.42
CA ILE A 113 8.66 29.42 4.74
C ILE A 113 8.08 30.69 4.11
N TYR A 114 8.71 31.84 4.39
CA TYR A 114 8.31 33.12 3.80
C TYR A 114 8.79 33.22 2.34
N ASP A 115 7.87 33.36 1.40
CA ASP A 115 8.12 33.41 -0.04
C ASP A 115 8.91 34.66 -0.49
N GLY A 116 8.81 35.77 0.26
CA GLY A 116 9.57 37.00 0.04
C GLY A 116 10.99 37.00 0.61
N ALA A 117 11.47 35.91 1.21
CA ALA A 117 12.83 35.85 1.74
C ALA A 117 13.87 35.89 0.60
N THR A 118 14.99 36.61 0.79
CA THR A 118 16.03 36.77 -0.22
C THR A 118 16.59 35.44 -0.73
N ILE A 119 16.72 34.44 0.16
CA ILE A 119 17.13 33.09 -0.23
C ILE A 119 16.11 32.42 -1.17
N VAL A 120 14.82 32.53 -0.88
CA VAL A 120 13.76 31.96 -1.71
C VAL A 120 13.66 32.68 -3.05
N LEU A 121 13.80 34.02 -3.06
CA LEU A 121 13.78 34.82 -4.28
C LEU A 121 14.95 34.51 -5.22
N ASN A 122 16.16 34.29 -4.68
CA ASN A 122 17.30 33.86 -5.49
C ASN A 122 17.08 32.44 -6.03
N GLU A 123 16.56 31.51 -5.22
CA GLU A 123 16.19 30.16 -5.67
C GLU A 123 15.17 30.21 -6.82
N LEU A 124 14.11 31.00 -6.68
CA LEU A 124 13.10 31.21 -7.73
C LEU A 124 13.70 31.77 -9.03
N ASN A 125 14.74 32.60 -8.92
CA ASN A 125 15.39 33.26 -10.05
C ASN A 125 16.22 32.27 -10.89
N TRP A 126 17.14 31.52 -10.27
CA TRP A 126 18.00 30.60 -11.02
C TRP A 126 17.24 29.35 -11.47
N THR A 127 16.33 28.82 -10.63
CA THR A 127 15.53 27.63 -10.99
C THR A 127 14.55 27.90 -12.14
N LYS A 128 14.31 29.16 -12.51
CA LYS A 128 13.51 29.52 -13.69
C LYS A 128 14.09 28.98 -14.99
N ALA A 129 15.41 28.88 -15.10
CA ALA A 129 16.08 28.33 -16.28
C ALA A 129 15.75 26.85 -16.54
N LEU A 130 15.30 26.11 -15.52
CA LEU A 130 14.93 24.70 -15.66
C LEU A 130 13.66 24.47 -16.49
N GLU A 131 12.81 25.48 -16.64
CA GLU A 131 11.56 25.38 -17.41
C GLU A 131 11.79 24.93 -18.86
N ASP A 132 12.83 25.46 -19.51
CA ASP A 132 13.19 25.06 -20.88
C ASP A 132 13.67 23.61 -20.96
N VAL A 133 14.33 23.11 -19.91
CA VAL A 133 14.82 21.72 -19.87
C VAL A 133 13.67 20.76 -19.58
N PHE A 134 12.78 21.10 -18.65
CA PHE A 134 11.57 20.33 -18.38
C PHE A 134 10.70 20.17 -19.62
N ARG A 135 10.49 21.25 -20.37
CA ARG A 135 9.73 21.23 -21.63
C ARG A 135 10.41 20.34 -22.67
N LYS A 136 11.71 20.49 -22.90
CA LYS A 136 12.47 19.65 -23.86
C LYS A 136 12.42 18.16 -23.51
N ASN A 137 12.52 17.81 -22.23
CA ASN A 137 12.39 16.42 -21.81
C ASN A 137 11.03 15.83 -22.19
N ARG A 138 9.94 16.59 -22.00
CA ARG A 138 8.58 16.16 -22.37
C ARG A 138 8.36 16.14 -23.89
N GLU A 139 9.00 17.04 -24.63
CA GLU A 139 9.03 17.01 -26.10
C GLU A 139 9.76 15.76 -26.62
N ASP A 140 10.87 15.38 -25.98
CA ASP A 140 11.62 14.14 -26.26
C ASP A 140 10.79 12.89 -25.88
N ASP A 141 10.05 12.94 -24.76
CA ASP A 141 9.23 11.83 -24.27
C ASP A 141 7.85 12.29 -23.74
N PRO A 142 6.78 12.16 -24.56
CA PRO A 142 5.40 12.50 -24.19
C PRO A 142 4.75 11.58 -23.14
N THR A 143 5.47 10.59 -22.60
CA THR A 143 4.98 9.72 -21.52
C THR A 143 5.52 10.11 -20.14
N LEU A 144 6.40 11.12 -20.04
CA LEU A 144 6.95 11.62 -18.77
C LEU A 144 5.90 12.24 -17.85
N LEU A 145 5.81 11.75 -16.62
CA LEU A 145 4.92 12.32 -15.60
C LEU A 145 5.59 13.55 -14.94
N TRP A 146 5.37 13.76 -13.64
CA TRP A 146 5.93 14.90 -12.93
C TRP A 146 7.46 14.88 -12.99
N GLN A 147 8.01 16.03 -13.41
CA GLN A 147 9.42 16.33 -13.25
C GLN A 147 9.53 17.38 -12.14
N VAL A 148 10.34 17.10 -11.11
CA VAL A 148 10.40 17.91 -9.89
C VAL A 148 11.85 18.22 -9.52
N PHE A 149 12.12 19.47 -9.16
CA PHE A 149 13.32 19.87 -8.43
C PHE A 149 12.95 20.25 -7.00
N GLY A 150 13.42 19.49 -6.02
CA GLY A 150 13.34 19.86 -4.62
C GLY A 150 14.62 20.56 -4.19
N SER A 151 14.53 21.83 -3.80
CA SER A 151 15.65 22.62 -3.28
C SER A 151 15.94 22.28 -1.82
N ALA A 152 17.19 22.37 -1.40
CA ALA A 152 17.61 22.30 0.00
C ALA A 152 16.97 23.40 0.87
N THR A 153 16.50 24.48 0.25
CA THR A 153 15.74 25.55 0.92
C THR A 153 14.30 25.16 1.28
N GLY A 154 13.78 24.03 0.77
CA GLY A 154 12.40 23.58 0.98
C GLY A 154 11.44 23.90 -0.18
N LEU A 155 11.86 24.70 -1.15
CA LEU A 155 11.10 25.00 -2.36
C LEU A 155 11.06 23.80 -3.31
N ALA A 156 9.89 23.50 -3.90
CA ALA A 156 9.78 22.49 -4.95
C ALA A 156 9.23 23.10 -6.25
N ARG A 157 9.94 22.94 -7.35
CA ARG A 157 9.47 23.35 -8.69
C ARG A 157 9.12 22.12 -9.50
N TYR A 158 7.93 22.07 -10.09
CA TYR A 158 7.46 20.92 -10.85
C TYR A 158 6.83 21.31 -12.20
N TYR A 159 6.88 20.36 -13.13
CA TYR A 159 6.36 20.48 -14.49
C TYR A 159 5.54 19.25 -14.88
N PRO A 160 4.40 19.39 -15.59
CA PRO A 160 3.74 20.66 -15.98
C PRO A 160 3.16 21.43 -14.78
N ALA A 161 2.76 22.69 -14.97
CA ALA A 161 2.13 23.45 -13.90
C ALA A 161 0.72 22.91 -13.60
N SER A 162 0.41 22.72 -12.33
CA SER A 162 -0.93 22.32 -11.84
C SER A 162 -1.24 23.09 -10.55
N PRO A 163 -2.50 23.45 -10.28
CA PRO A 163 -2.88 23.92 -8.96
C PRO A 163 -2.53 22.85 -7.90
N TRP A 164 -1.97 23.29 -6.77
CA TRP A 164 -1.54 22.41 -5.69
C TRP A 164 -2.72 21.80 -4.94
N MET A 165 -3.67 22.64 -4.52
CA MET A 165 -4.92 22.23 -3.89
C MET A 165 -6.07 22.36 -4.88
N ASP A 166 -6.88 21.31 -5.04
CA ASP A 166 -8.15 21.42 -5.76
C ASP A 166 -9.18 22.09 -4.84
N ALA A 167 -9.48 23.36 -5.11
CA ALA A 167 -10.46 24.14 -4.35
C ALA A 167 -11.84 23.47 -4.28
N ARG A 168 -12.13 22.52 -5.20
CA ARG A 168 -13.36 21.72 -5.20
C ARG A 168 -13.40 20.63 -4.13
N LYS A 169 -12.26 20.06 -3.75
CA LYS A 169 -12.19 18.88 -2.86
C LYS A 169 -11.80 19.22 -1.42
N THR A 170 -10.92 20.20 -1.20
CA THR A 170 -10.32 20.44 0.13
C THR A 170 -10.26 21.93 0.49
N PRO A 171 -11.40 22.57 0.83
CA PRO A 171 -11.43 24.01 1.15
C PRO A 171 -10.80 24.36 2.51
N SER A 172 -10.61 23.40 3.43
CA SER A 172 -10.17 23.64 4.81
C SER A 172 -8.93 22.85 5.28
N LYS A 173 -8.31 22.05 4.40
CA LYS A 173 -7.10 21.27 4.75
C LYS A 173 -5.86 22.17 4.65
N ILE A 174 -5.14 22.33 5.76
CA ILE A 174 -3.87 23.06 5.78
C ILE A 174 -2.81 22.21 5.09
N ASP A 175 -2.04 22.84 4.19
CA ASP A 175 -0.91 22.20 3.53
C ASP A 175 0.30 22.10 4.47
N LEU A 176 0.66 20.86 4.81
CA LEU A 176 1.81 20.52 5.64
C LEU A 176 2.97 19.95 4.81
N TYR A 177 2.87 19.96 3.46
CA TYR A 177 3.90 19.43 2.58
C TYR A 177 5.22 20.17 2.73
N ASP A 178 6.30 19.41 2.89
CA ASP A 178 7.69 19.87 2.79
C ASP A 178 8.44 18.87 1.91
N VAL A 179 9.15 19.36 0.89
CA VAL A 179 9.86 18.52 -0.07
C VAL A 179 10.98 17.72 0.57
N ARG A 180 11.64 18.28 1.58
CA ARG A 180 12.81 17.68 2.25
C ARG A 180 12.46 16.46 3.10
N ARG A 181 11.18 16.34 3.47
CA ARG A 181 10.64 15.21 4.23
C ARG A 181 10.21 14.04 3.34
N ARG A 182 10.23 14.23 2.02
CA ARG A 182 9.73 13.20 1.12
C ARG A 182 10.75 12.06 1.02
N PRO A 183 10.31 10.80 1.02
CA PRO A 183 11.21 9.65 0.92
C PRO A 183 12.18 9.77 -0.27
N TRP A 184 11.68 10.24 -1.41
CA TRP A 184 12.50 10.48 -2.61
C TRP A 184 13.60 11.53 -2.40
N TYR A 185 13.33 12.58 -1.63
CA TYR A 185 14.34 13.60 -1.33
C TYR A 185 15.39 13.03 -0.38
N ILE A 186 14.96 12.35 0.69
CA ILE A 186 15.85 11.81 1.73
C ILE A 186 16.82 10.78 1.13
N GLN A 187 16.31 9.87 0.31
CA GLN A 187 17.10 8.84 -0.36
C GLN A 187 18.14 9.44 -1.32
N GLY A 188 17.76 10.47 -2.07
CA GLY A 188 18.70 11.18 -2.95
C GLY A 188 19.69 12.11 -2.22
N ALA A 189 19.38 12.54 -0.99
CA ALA A 189 20.19 13.51 -0.25
C ALA A 189 21.32 12.88 0.58
N ALA A 190 21.17 11.63 1.04
CA ALA A 190 22.16 10.97 1.88
C ALA A 190 22.15 9.44 1.72
N SER A 191 23.30 8.81 2.01
CA SER A 191 23.41 7.34 2.05
C SER A 191 22.73 6.74 3.29
N PRO A 192 22.37 5.44 3.28
CA PRO A 192 21.75 4.74 4.40
C PRO A 192 22.53 4.90 5.71
N LYS A 193 21.82 4.84 6.85
CA LYS A 193 22.44 5.09 8.16
C LYS A 193 21.99 4.14 9.27
N ASP A 194 22.96 3.81 10.13
CA ASP A 194 22.79 3.18 11.43
C ASP A 194 22.73 4.28 12.50
N MET A 195 21.52 4.58 12.97
CA MET A 195 21.24 5.68 13.88
C MET A 195 20.83 5.20 15.27
N LEU A 196 21.56 5.63 16.30
CA LEU A 196 21.15 5.43 17.68
C LEU A 196 20.69 6.75 18.32
N ILE A 197 19.44 6.77 18.79
CA ILE A 197 18.87 7.93 19.48
C ILE A 197 18.99 7.73 21.00
N LEU A 198 19.76 8.60 21.64
CA LEU A 198 19.90 8.73 23.08
C LEU A 198 18.96 9.81 23.60
N VAL A 199 18.11 9.47 24.56
CA VAL A 199 17.19 10.39 25.22
C VAL A 199 17.58 10.58 26.68
N ASP A 200 17.88 11.82 27.06
CA ASP A 200 18.05 12.19 28.46
C ASP A 200 16.68 12.13 29.17
N ALA A 201 16.59 11.31 30.22
CA ALA A 201 15.40 11.16 31.06
C ALA A 201 15.70 11.51 32.53
N SER A 202 16.66 12.38 32.77
CA SER A 202 16.95 12.96 34.08
C SER A 202 15.81 13.84 34.59
N GLY A 203 15.88 14.24 35.87
CA GLY A 203 14.87 15.13 36.46
C GLY A 203 14.82 16.53 35.84
N SER A 204 15.91 17.01 35.24
CA SER A 204 15.99 18.37 34.67
C SER A 204 15.09 18.55 33.46
N VAL A 205 14.99 17.52 32.61
CA VAL A 205 14.15 17.55 31.40
C VAL A 205 12.65 17.44 31.69
N SER A 206 12.22 17.26 32.95
CA SER A 206 10.79 17.09 33.27
C SER A 206 9.94 18.31 32.87
N GLY A 207 8.72 18.06 32.39
CA GLY A 207 7.79 19.12 31.96
C GLY A 207 7.81 19.37 30.45
N LEU A 208 7.94 20.65 30.03
CA LEU A 208 7.88 21.06 28.62
C LEU A 208 9.01 20.45 27.78
N THR A 209 10.23 20.43 28.34
CA THR A 209 11.42 19.88 27.68
C THR A 209 11.21 18.42 27.27
N LEU A 210 10.78 17.54 28.17
CA LEU A 210 10.49 16.15 27.85
C LEU A 210 9.41 16.01 26.78
N LYS A 211 8.37 16.87 26.80
CA LYS A 211 7.36 16.89 25.75
C LYS A 211 7.97 17.23 24.39
N LEU A 212 8.84 18.24 24.33
CA LEU A 212 9.57 18.60 23.11
C LEU A 212 10.50 17.48 22.64
N ILE A 213 11.22 16.79 23.56
CA ILE A 213 12.06 15.63 23.21
C ILE A 213 11.21 14.54 22.55
N ARG A 214 10.09 14.15 23.18
CA ARG A 214 9.22 13.07 22.67
C ARG A 214 8.72 13.39 21.26
N THR A 215 8.28 14.63 21.03
CA THR A 215 7.85 15.09 19.70
C THR A 215 9.04 15.12 18.73
N SER A 216 10.21 15.61 19.14
CA SER A 216 11.39 15.70 18.27
C SER A 216 11.90 14.33 17.83
N VAL A 217 11.95 13.36 18.74
CA VAL A 217 12.32 11.98 18.42
C VAL A 217 11.27 11.35 17.48
N SER A 218 9.98 11.63 17.69
CA SER A 218 8.92 11.13 16.81
C SER A 218 9.05 11.70 15.38
N GLU A 219 9.30 13.01 15.24
CA GLU A 219 9.52 13.65 13.94
C GLU A 219 10.84 13.18 13.28
N MET A 220 11.89 12.96 14.08
CA MET A 220 13.16 12.43 13.59
C MET A 220 13.01 11.02 13.00
N LEU A 221 12.22 10.15 13.65
CA LEU A 221 11.92 8.81 13.12
C LEU A 221 11.21 8.88 11.75
N GLU A 222 10.45 9.94 11.44
CA GLU A 222 9.85 10.12 10.10
C GLU A 222 10.87 10.38 9.01
N THR A 223 12.08 10.83 9.36
CA THR A 223 13.16 11.09 8.39
C THR A 223 13.93 9.83 8.00
N LEU A 224 13.60 8.69 8.59
CA LEU A 224 14.26 7.41 8.32
C LEU A 224 13.53 6.61 7.25
N SER A 225 14.28 6.11 6.28
CA SER A 225 13.82 5.20 5.22
C SER A 225 13.93 3.74 5.67
N ASP A 226 13.39 2.82 4.86
CA ASP A 226 13.47 1.39 5.14
C ASP A 226 14.90 0.81 5.05
N ASP A 227 15.84 1.49 4.39
CA ASP A 227 17.26 1.09 4.34
C ASP A 227 18.04 1.52 5.59
N ASP A 228 17.45 2.39 6.41
CA ASP A 228 18.05 2.85 7.65
C ASP A 228 17.79 1.89 8.81
N TYR A 229 18.71 1.83 9.76
CA TYR A 229 18.58 1.04 10.98
C TYR A 229 18.60 1.96 12.18
N VAL A 230 17.68 1.74 13.12
CA VAL A 230 17.48 2.62 14.27
C VAL A 230 17.20 1.86 15.55
N ASN A 231 17.65 2.42 16.67
CA ASN A 231 17.14 2.08 17.99
C ASN A 231 17.07 3.36 18.84
N VAL A 232 16.19 3.36 19.84
CA VAL A 232 16.02 4.47 20.78
C VAL A 232 16.26 3.96 22.18
N VAL A 233 17.14 4.61 22.93
CA VAL A 233 17.36 4.30 24.34
C VAL A 233 17.33 5.56 25.16
N TYR A 234 16.91 5.44 26.42
CA TYR A 234 16.88 6.56 27.34
C TYR A 234 17.76 6.27 28.55
N PHE A 235 18.35 7.31 29.12
CA PHE A 235 19.24 7.15 30.25
C PHE A 235 19.01 8.20 31.33
N ASN A 236 19.31 7.79 32.56
CA ASN A 236 19.44 8.67 33.70
C ASN A 236 20.70 8.25 34.49
N THR A 237 20.56 7.54 35.61
CA THR A 237 21.66 6.92 36.35
C THR A 237 22.14 5.60 35.72
N ARG A 238 21.26 4.98 34.91
CA ARG A 238 21.50 3.77 34.12
C ARG A 238 20.83 3.93 32.76
N VAL A 239 21.32 3.18 31.77
CA VAL A 239 20.68 3.10 30.46
C VAL A 239 19.52 2.12 30.53
N LYS A 240 18.39 2.48 29.93
CA LYS A 240 17.20 1.65 29.80
C LYS A 240 16.75 1.64 28.34
N LYS A 241 16.31 0.47 27.89
CA LYS A 241 15.72 0.29 26.56
C LYS A 241 14.34 0.96 26.54
N THR A 242 14.01 1.68 25.47
CA THR A 242 12.66 2.29 25.32
C THR A 242 11.63 1.23 24.97
N ALA A 243 11.95 0.41 23.97
CA ALA A 243 11.13 -0.67 23.45
C ALA A 243 11.75 -2.04 23.77
N CYS A 244 11.17 -3.09 23.22
CA CYS A 244 11.64 -4.47 23.31
C CYS A 244 12.92 -4.76 22.49
N PHE A 245 13.42 -3.79 21.72
CA PHE A 245 14.57 -4.00 20.83
C PHE A 245 15.90 -3.95 21.58
N ASP A 246 16.71 -4.98 21.39
CA ASP A 246 18.03 -5.15 22.01
C ASP A 246 19.18 -4.62 21.14
N HIS A 247 18.92 -4.41 19.86
CA HIS A 247 19.85 -4.04 18.81
C HIS A 247 19.21 -3.03 17.85
N LEU A 248 19.98 -2.52 16.88
CA LEU A 248 19.45 -1.66 15.81
C LEU A 248 18.53 -2.45 14.89
N VAL A 249 17.28 -2.01 14.75
CA VAL A 249 16.29 -2.65 13.88
C VAL A 249 16.05 -1.81 12.64
N GLN A 250 15.64 -2.46 11.54
CA GLN A 250 15.25 -1.75 10.32
C GLN A 250 14.15 -0.72 10.62
N ALA A 251 14.28 0.49 10.09
CA ALA A 251 13.35 1.59 10.30
C ALA A 251 12.08 1.46 9.43
N ASN A 252 11.48 0.27 9.40
CA ASN A 252 10.21 0.02 8.73
C ASN A 252 9.04 0.70 9.45
N VAL A 253 7.87 0.76 8.79
CA VAL A 253 6.67 1.43 9.32
C VAL A 253 6.25 0.88 10.69
N ARG A 254 6.36 -0.46 10.90
CA ARG A 254 5.94 -1.13 12.15
C ARG A 254 6.88 -0.82 13.32
N ASN A 255 8.18 -0.98 13.12
CA ASN A 255 9.22 -0.72 14.12
C ASN A 255 9.25 0.76 14.50
N LYS A 256 9.11 1.67 13.52
CA LYS A 256 8.99 3.11 13.78
C LYS A 256 7.77 3.44 14.63
N LYS A 257 6.61 2.82 14.36
CA LYS A 257 5.40 2.99 15.16
C LYS A 257 5.64 2.55 16.61
N LEU A 258 6.21 1.36 16.82
CA LEU A 258 6.52 0.85 18.15
C LEU A 258 7.50 1.76 18.92
N LEU A 259 8.54 2.25 18.25
CA LEU A 259 9.50 3.18 18.85
C LEU A 259 8.84 4.51 19.22
N LYS A 260 7.96 5.06 18.37
CA LYS A 260 7.20 6.29 18.65
C LYS A 260 6.32 6.11 19.89
N ASP A 261 5.57 5.01 19.96
CA ASP A 261 4.69 4.71 21.10
C ASP A 261 5.48 4.52 22.40
N ALA A 262 6.61 3.81 22.34
CA ALA A 262 7.51 3.64 23.47
C ALA A 262 8.12 4.97 23.96
N VAL A 263 8.47 5.87 23.03
CA VAL A 263 9.00 7.21 23.34
C VAL A 263 7.98 8.07 24.08
N GLN A 264 6.69 7.99 23.72
CA GLN A 264 5.64 8.75 24.41
C GLN A 264 5.50 8.36 25.89
N ASN A 265 5.85 7.12 26.25
CA ASN A 265 5.75 6.58 27.61
C ASN A 265 6.97 6.86 28.51
N ILE A 266 8.04 7.49 28.00
CA ILE A 266 9.26 7.77 28.79
C ILE A 266 8.96 8.73 29.94
N THR A 267 9.41 8.45 31.17
CA THR A 267 9.26 9.36 32.32
C THR A 267 10.60 9.86 32.85
N ALA A 268 10.68 11.17 33.11
CA ALA A 268 11.88 11.85 33.59
C ALA A 268 12.07 11.68 35.11
N LYS A 269 13.17 11.04 35.54
CA LYS A 269 13.53 10.81 36.96
C LYS A 269 15.05 10.63 37.11
N GLY A 270 15.60 11.07 38.24
CA GLY A 270 17.00 10.80 38.61
C GLY A 270 18.01 11.80 38.07
N ILE A 271 19.30 11.44 38.14
CA ILE A 271 20.44 12.29 37.74
C ILE A 271 20.96 11.81 36.38
N THR A 272 21.51 12.72 35.57
CA THR A 272 22.12 12.45 34.26
C THR A 272 23.49 11.79 34.38
N ASN A 273 23.75 10.75 33.58
CA ASN A 273 25.07 10.14 33.45
C ASN A 273 25.37 9.87 31.96
N TYR A 274 26.04 10.82 31.31
CA TYR A 274 26.38 10.73 29.88
C TYR A 274 27.35 9.59 29.59
N THR A 275 28.26 9.30 30.54
CA THR A 275 29.29 8.27 30.42
C THR A 275 28.68 6.90 30.08
N LYS A 276 27.70 6.46 30.87
CA LYS A 276 27.02 5.18 30.60
C LYS A 276 26.19 5.19 29.33
N GLY A 277 25.58 6.33 29.00
CA GLY A 277 24.80 6.51 27.77
C GLY A 277 25.64 6.30 26.53
N PHE A 278 26.82 6.93 26.47
CA PHE A 278 27.74 6.79 25.36
C PHE A 278 28.43 5.43 25.32
N GLU A 279 28.82 4.83 26.45
CA GLU A 279 29.37 3.46 26.48
C GLU A 279 28.42 2.47 25.83
N PHE A 280 27.14 2.49 26.23
CA PHE A 280 26.12 1.64 25.62
C PHE A 280 25.94 1.93 24.13
N ALA A 281 26.00 3.20 23.72
CA ALA A 281 25.85 3.59 22.33
C ALA A 281 26.97 3.02 21.43
N PHE A 282 28.21 3.10 21.88
CA PHE A 282 29.35 2.53 21.16
C PHE A 282 29.28 1.00 21.12
N GLU A 283 28.89 0.36 22.22
CA GLU A 283 28.69 -1.10 22.23
C GLU A 283 27.65 -1.53 21.18
N GLN A 284 26.51 -0.85 21.10
CA GLN A 284 25.47 -1.10 20.09
C GLN A 284 25.96 -0.89 18.65
N LEU A 285 26.69 0.22 18.39
CA LEU A 285 27.22 0.51 17.06
C LEU A 285 28.42 -0.35 16.67
N SER A 286 29.05 -1.04 17.62
CA SER A 286 30.15 -1.98 17.36
C SER A 286 29.69 -3.43 17.12
N ALA A 287 28.43 -3.76 17.44
CA ALA A 287 27.90 -5.10 17.28
C ALA A 287 27.81 -5.50 15.79
N SER A 288 28.40 -6.66 15.45
CA SER A 288 28.46 -7.22 14.08
C SER A 288 27.51 -8.40 13.84
N ASN A 289 26.86 -8.92 14.87
CA ASN A 289 26.05 -10.15 14.80
C ASN A 289 24.60 -9.93 14.31
N VAL A 290 24.27 -8.73 13.81
CA VAL A 290 22.90 -8.31 13.49
C VAL A 290 22.89 -7.68 12.10
N SER A 291 21.77 -7.81 11.37
CA SER A 291 21.55 -7.08 10.10
C SER A 291 21.61 -5.57 10.34
N ARG A 292 22.36 -4.85 9.49
CA ARG A 292 22.62 -3.41 9.60
C ARG A 292 22.80 -2.79 8.24
N ALA A 293 22.68 -1.46 8.15
CA ALA A 293 23.04 -0.73 6.94
C ALA A 293 24.57 -0.74 6.74
N ASN A 294 25.33 -0.70 7.84
CA ASN A 294 26.79 -0.67 7.86
C ASN A 294 27.41 0.41 6.95
N CYS A 295 26.73 1.57 6.90
CA CYS A 295 27.14 2.75 6.17
C CYS A 295 27.40 3.89 7.17
N ASN A 296 26.63 4.98 7.14
CA ASN A 296 26.77 6.08 8.08
C ASN A 296 26.40 5.65 9.52
N LYS A 297 27.33 5.76 10.48
CA LYS A 297 27.09 5.44 11.89
C LYS A 297 26.94 6.72 12.71
N ILE A 298 25.76 6.96 13.27
CA ILE A 298 25.44 8.22 13.97
C ILE A 298 24.81 7.98 15.35
N ILE A 299 25.20 8.84 16.30
CA ILE A 299 24.59 8.90 17.63
C ILE A 299 23.94 10.28 17.76
N MET A 300 22.64 10.31 18.04
CA MET A 300 21.91 11.55 18.31
C MET A 300 21.49 11.61 19.77
N LEU A 301 21.85 12.69 20.47
CA LEU A 301 21.50 12.91 21.87
C LEU A 301 20.51 14.07 22.01
N PHE A 302 19.38 13.82 22.68
CA PHE A 302 18.41 14.83 23.08
C PHE A 302 18.53 15.11 24.59
N THR A 303 18.86 16.35 24.97
CA THR A 303 19.06 16.77 26.37
C THR A 303 18.77 18.27 26.54
N ASP A 304 18.58 18.76 27.76
CA ASP A 304 18.45 20.19 28.06
C ASP A 304 19.78 20.89 28.34
N GLY A 305 20.87 20.15 28.52
CA GLY A 305 22.19 20.67 28.84
C GLY A 305 22.91 19.81 29.87
N GLY A 306 24.23 19.63 29.70
CA GLY A 306 25.05 18.80 30.58
C GLY A 306 26.25 19.54 31.16
N GLU A 307 26.52 19.37 32.45
CA GLU A 307 27.71 19.92 33.12
C GLU A 307 28.98 19.08 32.84
N GLU A 308 28.83 17.76 32.67
CA GLU A 308 29.93 16.81 32.45
C GLU A 308 30.19 16.58 30.94
N ARG A 309 31.43 16.82 30.49
CA ARG A 309 31.87 16.49 29.13
C ARG A 309 32.35 15.04 29.10
N ALA A 310 31.70 14.19 28.32
CA ALA A 310 32.08 12.78 28.11
C ALA A 310 33.37 12.60 27.28
N GLN A 311 34.36 13.50 27.40
CA GLN A 311 35.60 13.51 26.60
C GLN A 311 36.39 12.21 26.74
N ALA A 312 36.53 11.67 27.95
CA ALA A 312 37.31 10.46 28.20
C ALA A 312 36.78 9.23 27.42
N ILE A 313 35.46 9.14 27.20
CA ILE A 313 34.85 8.05 26.42
C ILE A 313 35.04 8.29 24.93
N LEU A 314 34.82 9.53 24.48
CA LEU A 314 35.04 9.88 23.08
C LEU A 314 36.50 9.60 22.69
N GLU A 315 37.47 9.98 23.52
CA GLU A 315 38.89 9.69 23.29
C GLU A 315 39.19 8.18 23.31
N LYS A 316 38.60 7.43 24.25
CA LYS A 316 38.78 5.97 24.35
C LYS A 316 38.28 5.23 23.11
N TYR A 317 37.09 5.56 22.61
CA TYR A 317 36.48 4.86 21.48
C TYR A 317 36.90 5.45 20.11
N ASN A 318 37.41 6.69 20.05
CA ASN A 318 37.96 7.30 18.82
C ASN A 318 39.49 7.14 18.64
N ALA A 319 40.20 6.48 19.56
CA ALA A 319 41.68 6.40 19.54
C ALA A 319 42.29 5.78 18.27
N ASP A 320 41.64 4.78 17.67
CA ASP A 320 42.21 4.00 16.57
C ASP A 320 41.96 4.58 15.17
N LYS A 321 41.26 5.71 15.04
CA LYS A 321 40.99 6.35 13.73
C LYS A 321 40.48 5.37 12.64
N LYS A 322 39.92 4.22 13.00
CA LYS A 322 39.42 3.19 12.06
C LYS A 322 38.03 2.68 12.44
N ALA A 323 37.58 2.91 13.67
CA ALA A 323 36.28 2.45 14.16
C ALA A 323 35.19 3.55 14.12
N LEU A 324 35.56 4.81 14.40
CA LEU A 324 34.77 6.04 14.18
C LEU A 324 35.80 7.20 14.20
N GLN A 325 36.06 7.90 13.09
CA GLN A 325 36.93 9.08 13.06
C GLN A 325 36.08 10.35 13.16
N CYS A 326 35.67 10.75 14.36
CA CYS A 326 34.87 11.97 14.53
C CYS A 326 35.37 12.86 15.68
N GLU A 327 35.84 14.05 15.33
CA GLU A 327 36.26 15.08 16.28
C GLU A 327 35.18 16.13 16.56
N LEU A 328 34.06 16.17 15.82
CA LEU A 328 33.12 17.29 15.91
C LEU A 328 31.72 16.92 16.44
N LEU A 329 31.22 17.80 17.30
CA LEU A 329 29.87 17.82 17.86
C LEU A 329 29.02 18.79 17.02
N ALA A 330 27.99 18.30 16.33
CA ALA A 330 26.95 19.14 15.74
C ALA A 330 25.95 19.50 16.83
N PHE A 331 25.68 20.78 17.01
CA PHE A 331 24.73 21.28 18.00
C PHE A 331 23.51 21.86 17.31
N ILE A 332 22.33 21.36 17.64
CA ILE A 332 21.06 21.84 17.10
C ILE A 332 20.17 22.28 18.27
N TYR A 333 19.62 23.49 18.21
CA TYR A 333 18.82 24.05 19.29
C TYR A 333 17.33 24.06 18.94
N ILE A 334 16.48 23.40 19.73
CA ILE A 334 15.03 23.31 19.50
C ILE A 334 14.28 24.09 20.60
N PRO A 335 13.85 25.35 20.35
CA PRO A 335 13.12 26.13 21.36
C PRO A 335 11.62 25.82 21.44
N SER A 336 11.03 25.28 20.37
CA SER A 336 9.57 25.19 20.23
C SER A 336 9.15 24.07 19.27
N ILE A 337 7.86 23.72 19.28
CA ILE A 337 7.29 22.71 18.38
C ILE A 337 7.47 23.10 16.91
N GLY A 338 7.33 24.39 16.57
CA GLY A 338 7.53 24.88 15.20
C GLY A 338 8.96 24.70 14.69
N ALA A 339 9.96 24.76 15.58
CA ALA A 339 11.35 24.57 15.23
C ALA A 339 11.73 23.08 15.03
N ILE A 340 10.97 22.15 15.61
CA ILE A 340 11.26 20.71 15.52
C ILE A 340 11.34 20.28 14.06
N ARG A 341 10.37 20.70 13.23
CA ARG A 341 10.25 20.23 11.85
C ARG A 341 11.49 20.54 11.02
N ILE A 342 12.06 21.74 11.15
CA ILE A 342 13.22 22.18 10.35
C ILE A 342 14.50 21.52 10.89
N ASN A 343 14.69 21.60 12.20
CA ASN A 343 15.92 21.19 12.87
C ASN A 343 16.16 19.67 12.86
N THR A 344 15.09 18.88 12.81
CA THR A 344 15.19 17.41 12.72
C THR A 344 15.62 16.93 11.33
N GLN A 345 15.79 17.81 10.34
CA GLN A 345 16.17 17.46 8.96
C GLN A 345 17.59 17.94 8.59
N GLU A 346 18.11 18.99 9.24
CA GLU A 346 19.40 19.61 8.92
C GLU A 346 20.60 18.64 8.98
N TYR A 347 20.46 17.53 9.71
CA TYR A 347 21.51 16.51 9.78
C TYR A 347 21.78 15.84 8.42
N LEU A 348 20.81 15.84 7.49
CA LEU A 348 21.00 15.28 6.14
C LEU A 348 22.03 16.08 5.33
N ASP A 349 22.09 17.40 5.49
CA ASP A 349 23.08 18.25 4.81
C ASP A 349 24.52 17.92 5.24
N VAL A 350 24.68 17.41 6.46
CA VAL A 350 25.96 16.92 6.97
C VAL A 350 26.30 15.55 6.39
N LEU A 351 25.33 14.64 6.37
CA LEU A 351 25.52 13.28 5.84
C LEU A 351 25.74 13.26 4.32
N GLY A 352 25.24 14.27 3.60
CA GLY A 352 25.44 14.41 2.16
C GLY A 352 26.86 14.86 1.76
N ARG A 353 27.69 15.37 2.67
CA ARG A 353 29.01 15.95 2.31
C ARG A 353 29.98 14.97 1.65
N PRO A 354 30.18 13.73 2.14
CA PRO A 354 31.07 12.76 1.48
C PRO A 354 30.55 12.39 0.09
N MET A 355 29.23 12.35 -0.08
CA MET A 355 28.58 12.08 -1.36
C MET A 355 28.84 13.21 -2.38
N VAL A 356 28.79 14.48 -1.95
CA VAL A 356 29.12 15.62 -2.83
C VAL A 356 30.56 15.55 -3.33
N LEU A 357 31.51 15.16 -2.46
CA LEU A 357 32.93 15.03 -2.82
C LEU A 357 33.24 13.84 -3.73
N ALA A 358 32.38 12.82 -3.74
CA ALA A 358 32.49 11.72 -4.68
C ALA A 358 32.03 12.10 -6.12
N ASP A 359 31.38 13.27 -6.28
CA ASP A 359 30.88 13.88 -7.53
C ASP A 359 30.29 12.83 -8.48
N LYS A 360 31.01 12.44 -9.54
CA LYS A 360 30.50 11.52 -10.56
C LYS A 360 30.16 10.13 -10.04
N GLN A 361 30.86 9.63 -9.02
CA GLN A 361 30.57 8.30 -8.46
C GLN A 361 29.25 8.28 -7.69
N ALA A 362 28.91 9.40 -7.05
CA ALA A 362 27.69 9.56 -6.27
C ALA A 362 26.43 9.84 -7.10
N LYS A 363 26.58 10.26 -8.35
CA LYS A 363 25.47 10.49 -9.28
C LYS A 363 24.94 9.19 -9.85
N GLN A 364 24.28 8.41 -9.01
CA GLN A 364 23.56 7.21 -9.38
C GLN A 364 22.07 7.45 -9.18
N VAL A 365 21.26 7.08 -10.17
CA VAL A 365 19.81 7.19 -10.03
C VAL A 365 19.33 6.12 -9.07
N GLN A 366 18.67 6.55 -8.01
CA GLN A 366 18.05 5.67 -7.03
C GLN A 366 16.53 5.74 -7.16
N TRP A 367 15.90 4.58 -7.11
CA TRP A 367 14.44 4.46 -7.17
C TRP A 367 13.87 4.25 -5.78
N THR A 368 12.79 4.97 -5.48
CA THR A 368 12.10 4.84 -4.19
C THR A 368 11.25 3.59 -4.09
N ASN A 369 10.87 3.26 -2.85
CA ASN A 369 9.71 2.42 -2.58
C ASN A 369 8.43 3.04 -3.15
N VAL A 370 7.39 2.21 -3.33
CA VAL A 370 6.08 2.67 -3.80
C VAL A 370 5.44 3.58 -2.74
N TYR A 371 4.93 4.73 -3.18
CA TYR A 371 4.18 5.63 -2.31
C TYR A 371 3.03 6.31 -3.07
N LEU A 372 2.13 6.97 -2.33
CA LEU A 372 1.03 7.74 -2.92
C LEU A 372 1.50 9.14 -3.31
N ASP A 373 1.33 9.50 -4.59
CA ASP A 373 1.70 10.83 -5.08
C ASP A 373 0.96 11.96 -4.32
N ALA A 374 1.70 13.03 -4.03
CA ALA A 374 1.16 14.23 -3.38
C ALA A 374 0.10 14.95 -4.25
N LEU A 375 0.20 14.80 -5.59
CA LEU A 375 -0.76 15.33 -6.55
C LEU A 375 -1.82 14.29 -6.99
N GLU A 376 -2.10 13.28 -6.16
CA GLU A 376 -3.19 12.32 -6.36
C GLU A 376 -3.12 11.51 -7.67
N LEU A 377 -1.93 11.36 -8.29
CA LEU A 377 -1.78 10.53 -9.49
C LEU A 377 -2.07 9.04 -9.22
N GLY A 378 -1.81 8.61 -7.98
CA GLY A 378 -1.95 7.24 -7.50
C GLY A 378 -0.65 6.71 -6.92
N LEU A 379 -0.43 5.40 -7.05
CA LEU A 379 0.82 4.76 -6.66
C LEU A 379 1.91 5.08 -7.68
N VAL A 380 3.04 5.58 -7.19
CA VAL A 380 4.22 5.95 -7.99
C VAL A 380 5.50 5.44 -7.36
N ILE A 381 6.53 5.32 -8.21
CA ILE A 381 7.93 5.30 -7.79
C ILE A 381 8.63 6.50 -8.40
N THR A 382 9.68 6.98 -7.75
CA THR A 382 10.39 8.18 -8.18
C THR A 382 11.87 7.88 -8.33
N GLY A 383 12.40 8.19 -9.51
CA GLY A 383 13.82 8.17 -9.76
C GLY A 383 14.43 9.46 -9.24
N THR A 384 15.51 9.38 -8.47
CA THR A 384 16.09 10.51 -7.76
C THR A 384 17.56 10.67 -8.11
N LEU A 385 18.03 11.92 -8.18
CA LEU A 385 19.43 12.23 -8.43
C LEU A 385 19.81 13.54 -7.71
N PRO A 386 20.88 13.55 -6.89
CA PRO A 386 21.32 14.76 -6.21
C PRO A 386 21.93 15.78 -7.18
N VAL A 387 21.75 17.06 -6.86
CA VAL A 387 22.33 18.20 -7.58
C VAL A 387 23.36 18.86 -6.67
N PHE A 388 24.60 18.97 -7.13
CA PHE A 388 25.70 19.48 -6.30
C PHE A 388 25.98 20.97 -6.53
N ASN A 389 26.35 21.69 -5.47
CA ASN A 389 26.80 23.07 -5.61
C ASN A 389 28.26 23.10 -6.09
N LYS A 390 28.47 23.47 -7.36
CA LYS A 390 29.81 23.51 -8.00
C LYS A 390 30.43 24.90 -8.06
N THR A 391 29.86 25.89 -7.37
CA THR A 391 30.42 27.25 -7.33
C THR A 391 31.80 27.22 -6.64
N LYS A 392 32.77 27.96 -7.22
CA LYS A 392 34.12 28.11 -6.64
C LYS A 392 34.21 29.44 -5.90
N THR A 393 34.29 29.40 -4.57
CA THR A 393 34.56 30.59 -3.74
C THR A 393 35.99 31.06 -3.96
N ARG A 394 36.18 32.39 -4.07
CA ARG A 394 37.47 33.03 -4.39
C ARG A 394 38.53 32.85 -3.29
N ASP A 395 38.12 32.50 -2.07
CA ASP A 395 38.97 32.35 -0.89
C ASP A 395 39.49 30.92 -0.66
N ASP A 396 38.93 29.92 -1.33
CA ASP A 396 39.31 28.52 -1.14
C ASP A 396 40.30 28.06 -2.21
N ARG A 397 41.60 28.23 -1.95
CA ARG A 397 42.65 27.67 -2.82
C ARG A 397 42.64 26.13 -2.85
N ASN A 398 41.85 25.44 -2.02
CA ASN A 398 41.75 23.97 -1.92
C ASN A 398 40.35 23.41 -1.52
N GLY A 399 39.29 24.21 -1.39
CA GLY A 399 37.98 23.74 -0.88
C GLY A 399 36.90 23.73 -1.96
N GLU A 400 36.37 22.55 -2.30
CA GLU A 400 35.12 22.42 -3.07
C GLU A 400 33.92 22.62 -2.13
N ASN A 401 32.82 23.21 -2.62
CA ASN A 401 31.58 23.35 -1.86
C ASN A 401 30.98 21.96 -1.56
N GLN A 402 30.63 21.70 -0.29
CA GLN A 402 30.28 20.36 0.21
C GLN A 402 28.79 20.13 0.41
N LEU A 403 27.93 21.02 -0.11
CA LEU A 403 26.48 20.96 0.06
C LEU A 403 25.78 20.63 -1.25
N ILE A 404 24.64 19.93 -1.13
CA ILE A 404 23.71 19.72 -2.23
C ILE A 404 22.89 21.01 -2.44
N LEU A 405 22.55 21.32 -3.69
CA LEU A 405 21.54 22.34 -4.02
C LEU A 405 20.13 21.80 -3.79
N GLY A 406 19.97 20.50 -3.95
CA GLY A 406 18.69 19.83 -3.90
C GLY A 406 18.73 18.47 -4.59
N VAL A 407 17.56 17.89 -4.80
CA VAL A 407 17.37 16.59 -5.44
C VAL A 407 16.42 16.76 -6.62
N MET A 408 16.82 16.25 -7.79
CA MET A 408 15.96 16.11 -8.95
C MET A 408 15.20 14.80 -8.87
N ALA A 409 13.94 14.82 -9.29
CA ALA A 409 13.04 13.69 -9.23
C ALA A 409 12.18 13.60 -10.51
N ILE A 410 11.93 12.37 -10.96
CA ILE A 410 10.95 12.06 -12.02
C ILE A 410 10.10 10.88 -11.58
N ASP A 411 8.78 11.05 -11.67
CA ASP A 411 7.82 10.02 -11.29
C ASP A 411 7.56 9.01 -12.43
N VAL A 412 7.33 7.77 -12.03
CA VAL A 412 6.84 6.68 -12.88
C VAL A 412 5.61 6.09 -12.20
N SER A 413 4.48 6.08 -12.91
CA SER A 413 3.25 5.48 -12.39
C SER A 413 3.35 3.96 -12.45
N LEU A 414 2.84 3.28 -11.42
CA LEU A 414 2.68 1.83 -11.46
C LEU A 414 1.75 1.38 -12.58
N LEU A 415 0.84 2.26 -13.06
CA LEU A 415 0.00 1.96 -14.22
C LEU A 415 0.81 1.83 -15.50
N ASP A 416 1.86 2.63 -15.68
CA ASP A 416 2.74 2.54 -16.84
C ASP A 416 3.54 1.23 -16.82
N ILE A 417 4.00 0.81 -15.64
CA ILE A 417 4.68 -0.49 -15.46
C ILE A 417 3.70 -1.66 -15.70
N LYS A 418 2.45 -1.54 -15.24
CA LYS A 418 1.38 -2.52 -15.52
C LYS A 418 1.12 -2.67 -17.02
N LYS A 419 1.18 -1.59 -17.79
CA LYS A 419 1.03 -1.63 -19.27
C LYS A 419 2.16 -2.41 -19.95
N LEU A 420 3.35 -2.45 -19.37
CA LEU A 420 4.49 -3.22 -19.88
C LEU A 420 4.46 -4.71 -19.51
N THR A 421 3.53 -5.12 -18.66
CA THR A 421 3.37 -6.50 -18.16
C THR A 421 1.99 -7.07 -18.57
N PRO A 422 1.81 -7.43 -19.86
CA PRO A 422 0.52 -7.86 -20.38
C PRO A 422 0.06 -9.17 -19.73
N ARG A 423 -1.12 -9.16 -19.11
CA ARG A 423 -1.70 -10.31 -18.39
C ARG A 423 -2.75 -11.09 -19.19
N PHE A 424 -3.23 -10.58 -20.31
CA PHE A 424 -4.36 -11.18 -21.03
C PHE A 424 -4.02 -12.46 -21.81
N THR A 425 -2.74 -12.78 -22.03
CA THR A 425 -2.35 -14.04 -22.69
C THR A 425 -2.08 -15.17 -21.71
N ILE A 426 -1.82 -14.84 -20.43
CA ILE A 426 -1.43 -15.81 -19.40
C ILE A 426 -2.63 -16.31 -18.56
N GLY A 427 -3.82 -15.74 -18.78
CA GLY A 427 -5.04 -16.08 -18.04
C GLY A 427 -5.15 -15.39 -16.67
N PRO A 428 -6.28 -15.57 -15.96
CA PRO A 428 -6.62 -14.82 -14.74
C PRO A 428 -5.82 -15.21 -13.49
N ASN A 429 -5.29 -16.44 -13.45
CA ASN A 429 -4.49 -16.96 -12.35
C ASN A 429 -2.99 -16.73 -12.57
N GLY A 430 -2.59 -16.35 -13.79
CA GLY A 430 -1.24 -15.92 -14.10
C GLY A 430 -1.05 -14.44 -13.79
N TYR A 431 0.06 -14.06 -13.15
CA TYR A 431 0.35 -12.66 -12.87
C TYR A 431 1.85 -12.39 -12.75
N TYR A 432 2.23 -11.17 -13.09
CA TYR A 432 3.56 -10.64 -12.82
C TYR A 432 3.61 -10.05 -11.41
N PHE A 433 4.74 -10.23 -10.76
CA PHE A 433 5.09 -9.46 -9.58
C PHE A 433 6.53 -8.98 -9.66
N ALA A 434 6.79 -7.80 -9.09
CA ALA A 434 8.12 -7.23 -9.03
C ALA A 434 8.48 -6.94 -7.58
N ILE A 435 9.73 -7.25 -7.22
CA ILE A 435 10.26 -7.08 -5.87
C ILE A 435 11.53 -6.25 -5.89
N ASP A 436 11.76 -5.51 -4.81
CA ASP A 436 13.03 -4.84 -4.54
C ASP A 436 14.02 -5.79 -3.81
N PRO A 437 15.29 -5.39 -3.61
CA PRO A 437 16.27 -6.18 -2.85
C PRO A 437 15.92 -6.37 -1.36
N ASN A 438 15.01 -5.54 -0.88
CA ASN A 438 14.42 -5.60 0.44
C ASN A 438 13.18 -6.53 0.47
N GLY A 439 12.76 -7.18 -0.62
CA GLY A 439 11.56 -8.03 -0.65
C GLY A 439 10.22 -7.27 -0.61
N TYR A 440 10.22 -5.94 -0.64
CA TYR A 440 9.00 -5.15 -0.85
C TYR A 440 8.53 -5.26 -2.29
N VAL A 441 7.21 -5.25 -2.44
CA VAL A 441 6.54 -5.42 -3.70
C VAL A 441 6.39 -4.08 -4.43
N LEU A 442 6.94 -4.03 -5.63
CA LEU A 442 6.71 -2.93 -6.59
C LEU A 442 5.41 -3.15 -7.39
N LEU A 443 5.17 -4.39 -7.81
CA LEU A 443 4.02 -4.77 -8.63
C LEU A 443 3.44 -6.07 -8.05
N HIS A 444 2.15 -6.08 -7.73
CA HIS A 444 1.42 -7.31 -7.38
C HIS A 444 -0.11 -7.07 -7.47
N PRO A 445 -0.92 -8.10 -7.75
CA PRO A 445 -2.38 -7.98 -7.76
C PRO A 445 -2.98 -7.50 -6.44
N ASN A 446 -2.41 -7.94 -5.30
CA ASN A 446 -2.91 -7.57 -3.96
C ASN A 446 -2.45 -6.19 -3.47
N LEU A 447 -1.58 -5.48 -4.21
CA LEU A 447 -1.12 -4.15 -3.81
C LEU A 447 -2.21 -3.10 -4.10
N GLN A 448 -2.74 -2.49 -3.04
CA GLN A 448 -3.81 -1.47 -3.11
C GLN A 448 -3.27 -0.05 -2.85
N PRO A 449 -3.97 1.00 -3.33
CA PRO A 449 -3.60 2.40 -3.11
C PRO A 449 -3.98 2.91 -1.70
N LYS A 450 -3.78 2.09 -0.67
CA LYS A 450 -4.08 2.40 0.74
C LYS A 450 -2.80 2.36 1.57
N GLU A 451 -2.71 3.21 2.59
CA GLU A 451 -1.58 3.20 3.51
C GLU A 451 -1.67 2.03 4.51
N PRO A 452 -0.55 1.43 4.95
CA PRO A 452 0.81 1.59 4.43
C PRO A 452 0.97 0.99 3.03
N VAL A 453 1.77 1.68 2.20
CA VAL A 453 2.02 1.28 0.80
C VAL A 453 3.17 0.28 0.68
N THR A 454 4.07 0.25 1.67
CA THR A 454 5.20 -0.69 1.74
C THR A 454 4.74 -2.08 2.19
N LEU A 455 4.30 -2.89 1.23
CA LEU A 455 3.89 -4.28 1.42
C LEU A 455 5.04 -5.23 1.04
N ASP A 456 5.38 -6.16 1.94
CA ASP A 456 6.35 -7.22 1.68
C ASP A 456 5.70 -8.34 0.86
N PHE A 457 6.46 -9.03 0.00
CA PHE A 457 5.97 -10.15 -0.80
C PHE A 457 5.39 -11.27 0.08
N LEU A 458 6.04 -11.56 1.22
CA LEU A 458 5.56 -12.56 2.17
C LEU A 458 4.30 -12.13 2.95
N ASP A 459 3.96 -10.84 2.91
CA ASP A 459 2.71 -10.31 3.46
C ASP A 459 1.62 -10.22 2.37
N ALA A 460 2.01 -10.08 1.09
CA ALA A 460 1.11 -10.00 -0.05
C ALA A 460 0.52 -11.37 -0.45
N GLU A 461 1.24 -12.46 -0.16
CA GLU A 461 0.82 -13.83 -0.41
C GLU A 461 0.90 -14.68 0.85
N LEU A 462 0.22 -15.83 0.86
CA LEU A 462 0.39 -16.84 1.91
C LEU A 462 1.86 -17.29 1.99
N GLU A 463 2.46 -17.10 3.17
CA GLU A 463 3.85 -17.46 3.50
C GLU A 463 4.02 -18.99 3.44
N ASN A 464 5.11 -19.43 2.79
CA ASN A 464 5.53 -20.82 2.74
C ASN A 464 7.07 -20.85 2.80
N ASP A 465 7.64 -21.86 3.45
CA ASP A 465 9.11 -22.05 3.58
C ASP A 465 9.83 -22.02 2.21
N ILE A 466 9.13 -22.44 1.16
CA ILE A 466 9.64 -22.49 -0.21
C ILE A 466 9.65 -21.10 -0.86
N LYS A 467 8.68 -20.24 -0.53
CA LYS A 467 8.60 -18.87 -1.07
C LYS A 467 9.76 -18.00 -0.62
N LEU A 468 10.37 -18.34 0.52
CA LEU A 468 11.57 -17.70 1.05
C LEU A 468 12.79 -17.86 0.11
N TYR A 469 12.79 -18.86 -0.78
CA TYR A 469 13.86 -19.17 -1.73
C TYR A 469 13.52 -18.82 -3.20
N ILE A 470 12.38 -18.17 -3.47
CA ILE A 470 11.95 -17.85 -4.85
C ILE A 470 12.94 -16.94 -5.58
N THR A 471 13.73 -16.14 -4.85
CA THR A 471 14.84 -15.35 -5.41
C THR A 471 15.97 -16.20 -6.01
N ILE A 472 15.95 -17.53 -5.87
CA ILE A 472 17.06 -18.42 -6.25
C ILE A 472 16.62 -19.54 -7.22
N LEU A 473 15.34 -19.95 -7.28
CA LEU A 473 14.93 -21.18 -7.99
C LEU A 473 13.79 -20.96 -9.01
N ASN A 474 14.06 -21.24 -10.28
CA ASN A 474 13.03 -21.52 -11.30
C ASN A 474 12.56 -22.96 -11.11
N SER A 475 11.36 -23.18 -10.56
CA SER A 475 10.83 -24.52 -10.29
C SER A 475 9.31 -24.51 -10.09
N ASN A 476 8.68 -25.68 -10.25
CA ASN A 476 7.25 -25.89 -10.05
C ASN A 476 6.96 -26.21 -8.59
N PHE A 477 5.98 -25.54 -7.99
CA PHE A 477 5.66 -25.69 -6.57
C PHE A 477 4.14 -25.80 -6.35
N PHE A 478 3.77 -26.53 -5.29
CA PHE A 478 2.40 -26.51 -4.76
C PHE A 478 2.25 -25.28 -3.87
N VAL A 479 1.31 -24.40 -4.19
CA VAL A 479 1.08 -23.16 -3.46
C VAL A 479 -0.41 -23.02 -3.14
N TYR A 480 -0.68 -22.67 -1.89
CA TYR A 480 -2.00 -22.25 -1.46
C TYR A 480 -2.25 -20.80 -1.90
N HIS A 481 -3.37 -20.57 -2.56
CA HIS A 481 -3.83 -19.23 -2.95
C HIS A 481 -5.03 -18.81 -2.14
N LEU A 482 -5.00 -17.56 -1.70
CA LEU A 482 -6.11 -16.93 -0.99
C LEU A 482 -7.02 -16.20 -1.98
N TRP A 483 -8.31 -16.55 -1.96
CA TRP A 483 -9.35 -15.92 -2.77
C TRP A 483 -10.49 -15.42 -1.88
N GLN A 484 -10.42 -14.16 -1.46
CA GLN A 484 -11.39 -13.54 -0.54
C GLN A 484 -11.59 -14.39 0.74
N ARG A 485 -12.62 -15.26 0.74
CA ARG A 485 -13.01 -16.12 1.87
C ARG A 485 -12.50 -17.57 1.78
N TYR A 486 -11.87 -17.96 0.67
CA TYR A 486 -11.47 -19.34 0.40
C TYR A 486 -9.96 -19.48 0.22
N ILE A 487 -9.43 -20.66 0.52
CA ILE A 487 -8.05 -21.05 0.19
C ILE A 487 -8.13 -22.27 -0.73
N ASP A 488 -7.54 -22.16 -1.92
CA ASP A 488 -7.44 -23.25 -2.88
C ASP A 488 -5.97 -23.68 -3.05
N ARG A 489 -5.74 -25.00 -3.21
CA ARG A 489 -4.41 -25.57 -3.43
C ARG A 489 -4.16 -25.70 -4.93
N GLY A 490 -3.22 -24.93 -5.46
CA GLY A 490 -2.86 -24.94 -6.89
C GLY A 490 -1.40 -25.29 -7.14
N VAL A 491 -1.10 -25.89 -8.31
CA VAL A 491 0.29 -26.02 -8.79
C VAL A 491 0.64 -24.77 -9.59
N ARG A 492 1.72 -24.10 -9.19
CA ARG A 492 2.21 -22.88 -9.82
C ARG A 492 3.68 -23.01 -10.17
N THR A 493 4.04 -22.44 -11.30
CA THR A 493 5.42 -22.28 -11.76
C THR A 493 5.83 -20.84 -11.54
N TYR A 494 6.93 -20.64 -10.82
CA TYR A 494 7.52 -19.33 -10.60
C TYR A 494 8.77 -19.20 -11.47
N THR A 495 8.79 -18.19 -12.33
CA THR A 495 9.92 -17.86 -13.19
C THR A 495 10.30 -16.41 -12.95
N TRP A 496 11.59 -16.13 -12.78
CA TRP A 496 12.06 -14.76 -12.50
C TRP A 496 13.23 -14.35 -13.40
N ALA A 497 13.39 -13.04 -13.59
CA ALA A 497 14.56 -12.44 -14.21
C ALA A 497 14.87 -11.07 -13.59
N PRO A 498 16.16 -10.69 -13.47
CA PRO A 498 16.53 -9.36 -12.99
C PRO A 498 16.23 -8.29 -14.04
N VAL A 499 15.80 -7.11 -13.58
CA VAL A 499 15.68 -5.92 -14.43
C VAL A 499 17.03 -5.22 -14.47
N ASN A 500 17.81 -5.51 -15.52
CA ASN A 500 19.16 -4.96 -15.65
C ASN A 500 19.16 -3.42 -15.59
N GLY A 501 20.16 -2.86 -14.92
CA GLY A 501 20.28 -1.41 -14.72
C GLY A 501 19.48 -0.85 -13.54
N THR A 502 18.75 -1.71 -12.82
CA THR A 502 18.10 -1.41 -11.53
C THR A 502 18.28 -2.59 -10.57
N ASP A 503 17.87 -2.42 -9.32
CA ASP A 503 17.94 -3.48 -8.32
C ASP A 503 16.65 -4.32 -8.24
N TYR A 504 15.70 -4.09 -9.15
CA TYR A 504 14.43 -4.81 -9.17
C TYR A 504 14.56 -6.19 -9.80
N SER A 505 13.80 -7.15 -9.26
CA SER A 505 13.58 -8.46 -9.88
C SER A 505 12.12 -8.57 -10.30
N LEU A 506 11.89 -9.05 -11.52
CA LEU A 506 10.56 -9.32 -12.06
C LEU A 506 10.35 -10.83 -12.10
N ALA A 507 9.18 -11.27 -11.64
CA ALA A 507 8.76 -12.65 -11.70
C ALA A 507 7.37 -12.79 -12.31
N LEU A 508 7.09 -13.97 -12.83
CA LEU A 508 5.82 -14.39 -13.39
C LEU A 508 5.40 -15.70 -12.72
N VAL A 509 4.16 -15.71 -12.25
CA VAL A 509 3.49 -16.90 -11.75
C VAL A 509 2.59 -17.42 -12.86
N LEU A 510 2.76 -18.68 -13.24
CA LEU A 510 1.85 -19.35 -14.17
C LEU A 510 1.27 -20.64 -13.58
N PRO A 511 -0.03 -20.88 -13.70
CA PRO A 511 -0.58 -22.23 -13.66
C PRO A 511 -0.02 -23.13 -14.75
N LYS A 512 0.07 -24.43 -14.49
CA LYS A 512 0.46 -25.42 -15.49
C LYS A 512 -0.47 -25.44 -16.72
N TYR A 513 -1.77 -25.19 -16.52
CA TYR A 513 -2.75 -25.19 -17.63
C TYR A 513 -2.72 -23.91 -18.48
N SER A 514 -2.00 -22.85 -18.07
CA SER A 514 -1.91 -21.59 -18.80
C SER A 514 -0.60 -21.45 -19.60
N GLU A 515 0.15 -22.53 -19.76
CA GLU A 515 1.32 -22.59 -20.64
C GLU A 515 0.94 -22.41 -22.12
N HIS A 516 -0.35 -22.52 -22.45
CA HIS A 516 -0.89 -22.32 -23.78
C HIS A 516 -2.03 -21.29 -23.75
N PHE A 517 -2.15 -20.51 -24.82
CA PHE A 517 -3.24 -19.55 -25.00
C PHE A 517 -3.80 -19.60 -26.40
N ILE A 518 -4.97 -18.98 -26.56
CA ILE A 518 -5.72 -19.02 -27.80
C ILE A 518 -5.60 -17.66 -28.50
N GLN A 519 -5.06 -17.70 -29.71
CA GLN A 519 -5.03 -16.55 -30.61
C GLN A 519 -6.16 -16.69 -31.64
N ALA A 520 -7.04 -15.71 -31.69
CA ALA A 520 -8.16 -15.69 -32.64
C ALA A 520 -7.67 -15.42 -34.07
N LYS A 521 -8.03 -16.27 -35.04
CA LYS A 521 -7.77 -16.09 -36.48
C LYS A 521 -9.07 -16.04 -37.26
N LEU A 522 -9.87 -15.00 -37.03
CA LEU A 522 -11.07 -14.73 -37.84
C LEU A 522 -10.67 -13.88 -39.06
N GLY A 523 -10.32 -14.53 -40.16
CA GLY A 523 -9.96 -13.87 -41.43
C GLY A 523 -11.13 -13.49 -42.34
N ASP A 524 -12.38 -13.75 -41.95
CA ASP A 524 -13.58 -13.44 -42.75
C ASP A 524 -14.38 -12.29 -42.09
N ASP A 525 -14.49 -11.14 -42.75
CA ASP A 525 -15.29 -9.97 -42.31
C ASP A 525 -16.74 -10.34 -41.97
N MET A 526 -17.34 -11.27 -42.71
CA MET A 526 -18.71 -11.74 -42.47
C MET A 526 -18.88 -12.49 -41.13
N LYS A 527 -17.87 -13.26 -40.70
CA LYS A 527 -17.95 -13.98 -39.42
C LYS A 527 -17.71 -13.04 -38.24
N GLN A 528 -16.91 -12.00 -38.44
CA GLN A 528 -16.73 -10.94 -37.43
C GLN A 528 -18.05 -10.19 -37.22
N ALA A 529 -18.69 -9.74 -38.31
CA ALA A 529 -19.99 -9.05 -38.26
C ALA A 529 -21.10 -9.90 -37.61
N MET A 530 -21.24 -11.18 -37.97
CA MET A 530 -22.24 -12.07 -37.35
C MET A 530 -22.02 -12.28 -35.84
N SER A 531 -20.77 -12.26 -35.37
CA SER A 531 -20.45 -12.41 -33.96
C SER A 531 -20.80 -11.14 -33.17
N MET A 532 -20.65 -9.97 -33.79
CA MET A 532 -20.87 -8.65 -33.19
C MET A 532 -22.35 -8.33 -32.97
N GLU A 533 -23.25 -8.77 -33.85
CA GLU A 533 -24.70 -8.63 -33.64
C GLU A 533 -25.20 -9.32 -32.36
N THR A 534 -24.46 -10.31 -31.83
CA THR A 534 -24.87 -11.08 -30.65
C THR A 534 -24.72 -10.34 -29.31
N ILE A 535 -24.12 -9.14 -29.30
CA ILE A 535 -23.80 -8.36 -28.08
C ILE A 535 -24.65 -7.08 -28.00
N GLN A 536 -25.57 -6.87 -28.96
CA GLN A 536 -26.46 -5.72 -28.97
C GLN A 536 -27.52 -5.83 -27.87
N LEU A 537 -27.80 -4.69 -27.21
CA LEU A 537 -28.79 -4.58 -26.14
C LEU A 537 -30.20 -5.02 -26.57
N GLU A 538 -30.55 -4.80 -27.84
CA GLU A 538 -31.86 -5.17 -28.40
C GLU A 538 -32.06 -6.69 -28.47
N ARG A 539 -30.99 -7.48 -28.45
CA ARG A 539 -31.04 -8.95 -28.58
C ARG A 539 -30.81 -9.68 -27.26
N PHE A 540 -30.85 -8.99 -26.13
CA PHE A 540 -30.70 -9.61 -24.80
C PHE A 540 -31.81 -10.60 -24.46
N ASP A 541 -32.99 -10.46 -25.07
CA ASP A 541 -34.09 -11.41 -24.88
C ASP A 541 -33.80 -12.77 -25.56
N GLU A 542 -32.96 -12.78 -26.61
CA GLU A 542 -32.54 -13.98 -27.34
C GLU A 542 -31.26 -14.60 -26.77
N PHE A 543 -30.25 -13.77 -26.46
CA PHE A 543 -28.90 -14.23 -26.07
C PHE A 543 -28.57 -14.08 -24.58
N GLY A 544 -29.45 -13.48 -23.80
CA GLY A 544 -29.22 -13.15 -22.39
C GLY A 544 -28.59 -11.78 -22.16
N TYR A 545 -28.64 -11.31 -20.92
CA TYR A 545 -28.04 -10.04 -20.51
C TYR A 545 -26.52 -10.16 -20.61
N THR A 546 -25.90 -9.32 -21.44
CA THR A 546 -24.46 -9.40 -21.73
C THR A 546 -23.71 -8.26 -21.07
N TYR A 547 -22.70 -8.62 -20.28
CA TYR A 547 -21.69 -7.72 -19.74
C TYR A 547 -20.41 -7.80 -20.58
N ILE A 548 -19.67 -6.70 -20.62
CA ILE A 548 -18.33 -6.64 -21.22
C ILE A 548 -17.32 -6.06 -20.22
N ALA A 549 -16.15 -6.67 -20.13
CA ALA A 549 -15.09 -6.24 -19.26
C ALA A 549 -14.53 -4.88 -19.73
N PRO A 550 -14.37 -3.90 -18.81
CA PRO A 550 -13.87 -2.57 -19.13
C PRO A 550 -12.34 -2.57 -19.33
N ARG A 551 -11.89 -3.12 -20.47
CA ARG A 551 -10.48 -3.16 -20.89
C ARG A 551 -10.14 -1.99 -21.81
N GLU A 552 -8.87 -1.59 -21.85
CA GLU A 552 -8.37 -0.62 -22.85
C GLU A 552 -8.31 -1.30 -24.24
N TYR A 553 -9.47 -1.57 -24.86
CA TYR A 553 -9.54 -2.23 -26.18
C TYR A 553 -8.89 -1.37 -27.28
N CYS A 554 -9.20 -0.07 -27.27
CA CYS A 554 -8.66 0.93 -28.20
C CYS A 554 -8.43 2.24 -27.47
N LYS A 555 -7.45 3.04 -27.90
CA LYS A 555 -7.02 4.28 -27.22
C LYS A 555 -8.14 5.34 -27.12
N ASP A 556 -9.06 5.35 -28.09
CA ASP A 556 -10.15 6.33 -28.15
C ASP A 556 -11.40 5.94 -27.33
N LEU A 557 -11.50 4.67 -26.94
CA LEU A 557 -12.65 4.18 -26.20
C LEU A 557 -12.51 4.53 -24.72
N LYS A 558 -13.45 5.33 -24.19
CA LYS A 558 -13.44 5.72 -22.79
C LYS A 558 -14.00 4.61 -21.91
N LEU A 559 -13.29 4.29 -20.84
CA LEU A 559 -13.78 3.37 -19.81
C LEU A 559 -14.88 4.05 -18.99
N SER A 560 -16.02 3.38 -18.83
CA SER A 560 -17.12 3.82 -17.96
C SER A 560 -17.32 2.82 -16.82
N PRO A 561 -17.57 3.28 -15.57
CA PRO A 561 -17.92 2.38 -14.47
C PRO A 561 -19.31 1.75 -14.67
N ASN A 562 -20.17 2.35 -15.49
CA ASN A 562 -21.46 1.78 -15.84
C ASN A 562 -21.30 0.88 -17.09
N ASN A 563 -21.45 -0.44 -16.90
CA ASN A 563 -21.21 -1.41 -17.96
C ASN A 563 -22.14 -1.22 -19.17
N THR A 564 -23.41 -0.89 -18.94
CA THR A 564 -24.39 -0.69 -20.02
C THR A 564 -23.99 0.48 -20.92
N GLN A 565 -23.47 1.56 -20.32
CA GLN A 565 -22.96 2.71 -21.08
C GLN A 565 -21.68 2.32 -21.84
N PHE A 566 -20.76 1.62 -21.17
CA PHE A 566 -19.54 1.16 -21.81
C PHE A 566 -19.80 0.22 -23.00
N LEU A 567 -20.80 -0.67 -22.89
CA LEU A 567 -21.21 -1.56 -23.96
C LEU A 567 -21.81 -0.79 -25.15
N LEU A 568 -22.59 0.26 -24.90
CA LEU A 568 -23.09 1.14 -25.95
C LEU A 568 -21.95 1.84 -26.69
N ASP A 569 -21.02 2.44 -25.93
CA ASP A 569 -19.86 3.15 -26.48
C ASP A 569 -18.98 2.18 -27.30
N PHE A 570 -18.81 0.94 -26.82
CA PHE A 570 -18.06 -0.11 -27.51
C PHE A 570 -18.72 -0.54 -28.83
N ASN A 571 -20.04 -0.80 -28.81
CA ASN A 571 -20.77 -1.17 -30.02
C ASN A 571 -20.78 -0.01 -31.04
N GLU A 572 -21.00 1.22 -30.59
CA GLU A 572 -20.96 2.41 -31.44
C GLU A 572 -19.57 2.63 -32.06
N TYR A 573 -18.50 2.36 -31.30
CA TYR A 573 -17.13 2.47 -31.81
C TYR A 573 -16.87 1.46 -32.94
N ILE A 574 -17.29 0.21 -32.77
CA ILE A 574 -17.09 -0.84 -33.78
C ILE A 574 -18.00 -0.63 -35.00
N ASP A 575 -19.20 -0.09 -34.82
CA ASP A 575 -20.07 0.25 -35.95
C ASP A 575 -19.49 1.39 -36.80
N ARG A 576 -18.74 2.30 -36.17
CA ARG A 576 -18.09 3.45 -36.84
C ARG A 576 -16.75 3.12 -37.47
N ASN A 577 -15.97 2.26 -36.84
CA ASN A 577 -14.58 1.98 -37.20
C ASN A 577 -14.39 0.50 -37.54
N THR A 578 -13.62 0.19 -38.58
CA THR A 578 -13.25 -1.20 -38.83
C THR A 578 -12.43 -1.74 -37.66
N PRO A 579 -12.60 -3.01 -37.24
CA PRO A 579 -11.83 -3.60 -36.14
C PRO A 579 -10.30 -3.52 -36.29
N ASP A 580 -9.80 -3.29 -37.52
CA ASP A 580 -8.37 -3.14 -37.83
C ASP A 580 -7.81 -1.74 -37.55
N SER A 581 -8.66 -0.77 -37.20
CA SER A 581 -8.26 0.63 -37.00
C SER A 581 -7.55 0.91 -35.68
N CYS A 582 -7.53 -0.04 -34.74
CA CYS A 582 -6.81 0.10 -33.49
C CYS A 582 -5.34 -0.33 -33.65
N GLU A 583 -4.45 0.63 -33.90
CA GLU A 583 -3.00 0.41 -33.81
C GLU A 583 -2.61 0.23 -32.33
N ASP A 584 -1.97 -0.92 -32.05
CA ASP A 584 -1.68 -1.53 -30.73
C ASP A 584 -2.82 -2.37 -30.13
N GLY A 585 -3.01 -3.58 -30.67
CA GLY A 585 -2.67 -4.78 -29.91
C GLY A 585 -3.54 -5.23 -28.73
N ILE A 586 -4.89 -5.22 -28.83
CA ILE A 586 -5.73 -6.21 -28.13
C ILE A 586 -6.87 -6.66 -29.06
N VAL A 587 -6.61 -7.72 -29.82
CA VAL A 587 -7.66 -8.42 -30.59
C VAL A 587 -8.21 -9.56 -29.72
N ALA A 588 -9.22 -9.29 -28.89
CA ALA A 588 -9.90 -10.33 -28.09
C ALA A 588 -11.37 -10.45 -28.50
N ARG A 589 -11.81 -11.68 -28.79
CA ARG A 589 -13.15 -12.02 -29.32
C ARG A 589 -13.84 -13.14 -28.52
N PHE A 590 -14.85 -12.71 -27.75
CA PHE A 590 -16.14 -13.29 -27.29
C PHE A 590 -16.32 -14.48 -26.32
N VAL A 591 -17.46 -14.33 -25.58
CA VAL A 591 -18.24 -15.17 -24.63
C VAL A 591 -17.75 -15.09 -23.17
N ALA A 592 -18.56 -15.51 -22.17
CA ALA A 592 -18.18 -15.61 -20.74
C ALA A 592 -16.94 -16.47 -20.50
N THR A 593 -15.78 -15.87 -20.77
CA THR A 593 -14.53 -16.53 -21.14
C THR A 593 -13.38 -15.55 -20.89
N ASP A 594 -12.15 -16.01 -21.10
CA ASP A 594 -10.90 -15.24 -21.05
C ASP A 594 -10.97 -13.85 -21.74
N GLY A 595 -11.87 -13.70 -22.72
CA GLY A 595 -12.15 -12.45 -23.45
C GLY A 595 -12.98 -11.39 -22.72
N GLY A 596 -13.46 -11.63 -21.48
CA GLY A 596 -14.09 -10.61 -20.65
C GLY A 596 -15.57 -10.34 -20.91
N ILE A 597 -16.26 -11.12 -21.73
CA ILE A 597 -17.73 -11.04 -21.81
C ILE A 597 -18.31 -11.78 -20.59
N THR A 598 -19.54 -11.52 -20.17
CA THR A 598 -20.29 -12.41 -19.25
C THR A 598 -21.74 -12.42 -19.69
N ARG A 599 -22.36 -13.59 -19.85
CA ARG A 599 -23.75 -13.72 -20.30
C ARG A 599 -24.59 -14.36 -19.21
N VAL A 600 -25.65 -13.65 -18.81
CA VAL A 600 -26.60 -14.10 -17.80
C VAL A 600 -27.96 -14.35 -18.47
N TYR A 601 -28.49 -15.56 -18.32
CA TYR A 601 -29.77 -15.96 -18.88
C TYR A 601 -30.70 -16.51 -17.79
N PRO A 602 -31.99 -16.14 -17.77
CA PRO A 602 -32.68 -15.16 -18.63
C PRO A 602 -32.33 -13.71 -18.26
N ARG A 603 -32.72 -12.74 -19.11
CA ARG A 603 -32.42 -11.30 -18.92
C ARG A 603 -32.74 -10.78 -17.51
N SER A 604 -33.86 -11.20 -16.91
CA SER A 604 -34.26 -10.78 -15.57
C SER A 604 -33.25 -11.15 -14.48
N ALA A 605 -32.50 -12.23 -14.66
CA ALA A 605 -31.44 -12.63 -13.73
C ALA A 605 -30.16 -11.80 -13.90
N GLY A 606 -30.00 -11.09 -15.03
CA GLY A 606 -28.88 -10.19 -15.26
C GLY A 606 -28.95 -8.95 -14.37
N GLU A 607 -30.14 -8.43 -14.07
CA GLU A 607 -30.28 -7.26 -13.18
C GLU A 607 -29.85 -7.54 -11.74
N ASP A 608 -29.99 -8.80 -11.30
CA ASP A 608 -29.59 -9.28 -9.98
C ASP A 608 -28.10 -9.70 -9.92
N TRP A 609 -27.36 -9.60 -11.02
CA TRP A 609 -25.95 -9.97 -11.08
C TRP A 609 -25.07 -8.91 -10.41
N THR A 610 -24.48 -9.26 -9.27
CA THR A 610 -23.69 -8.33 -8.43
C THR A 610 -22.18 -8.46 -8.60
N GLU A 611 -21.70 -9.44 -9.37
CA GLU A 611 -20.28 -9.71 -9.52
C GLU A 611 -19.58 -8.70 -10.45
N ASN A 612 -18.27 -8.58 -10.30
CA ASN A 612 -17.47 -7.69 -11.15
C ASN A 612 -17.54 -8.16 -12.61
N PRO A 613 -17.88 -7.27 -13.58
CA PRO A 613 -17.88 -7.62 -14.99
C PRO A 613 -16.48 -7.94 -15.55
N GLU A 614 -15.40 -7.50 -14.91
CA GLU A 614 -14.05 -7.94 -15.26
C GLU A 614 -13.82 -9.37 -14.76
N THR A 615 -13.87 -10.31 -15.71
CA THR A 615 -13.65 -11.75 -15.47
C THR A 615 -12.34 -12.06 -14.70
N TYR A 616 -11.28 -11.29 -14.93
CA TYR A 616 -9.99 -11.49 -14.26
C TYR A 616 -9.96 -10.99 -12.81
N GLU A 617 -10.99 -10.30 -12.35
CA GLU A 617 -11.15 -9.89 -10.95
C GLU A 617 -12.18 -10.77 -10.22
N SER A 618 -12.90 -11.65 -10.93
CA SER A 618 -13.88 -12.56 -10.34
C SER A 618 -13.22 -13.68 -9.54
N SER A 619 -13.63 -13.82 -8.27
CA SER A 619 -13.15 -14.88 -7.37
C SER A 619 -13.58 -16.26 -7.86
N PHE A 620 -14.88 -16.46 -8.14
CA PHE A 620 -15.39 -17.77 -8.56
C PHE A 620 -14.73 -18.26 -9.86
N TYR A 621 -14.39 -17.35 -10.78
CA TYR A 621 -13.77 -17.69 -12.05
C TYR A 621 -12.39 -18.30 -11.83
N LYS A 622 -11.57 -17.66 -10.99
CA LYS A 622 -10.22 -18.13 -10.62
C LYS A 622 -10.23 -19.47 -9.91
N ARG A 623 -11.15 -19.65 -8.95
CA ARG A 623 -11.33 -20.91 -8.20
C ARG A 623 -11.72 -22.09 -9.09
N THR A 624 -12.56 -21.83 -10.08
CA THR A 624 -13.04 -22.85 -11.02
C THR A 624 -11.93 -23.35 -11.95
N LEU A 625 -10.94 -22.50 -12.24
CA LEU A 625 -9.82 -22.87 -13.10
C LEU A 625 -8.75 -23.71 -12.38
N ASP A 626 -8.58 -23.51 -11.07
CA ASP A 626 -7.62 -24.28 -10.27
C ASP A 626 -8.12 -25.68 -9.91
N ASN A 627 -9.44 -25.90 -9.96
CA ASN A 627 -10.10 -27.11 -9.52
C ASN A 627 -10.76 -27.86 -10.68
N GLU A 628 -10.56 -29.18 -10.78
CA GLU A 628 -11.21 -30.04 -11.79
C GLU A 628 -12.63 -30.50 -11.38
N ILE A 629 -13.10 -30.06 -10.21
CA ILE A 629 -14.40 -30.39 -9.61
C ILE A 629 -15.41 -29.25 -9.75
N TYR A 630 -16.69 -29.53 -9.51
CA TYR A 630 -17.71 -28.48 -9.46
C TYR A 630 -17.52 -27.62 -8.21
N ILE A 631 -17.39 -26.30 -8.40
CA ILE A 631 -17.20 -25.34 -7.32
C ILE A 631 -18.52 -24.66 -7.01
N PHE A 632 -18.97 -24.83 -5.77
CA PHE A 632 -20.10 -24.14 -5.17
C PHE A 632 -19.60 -22.97 -4.33
N THR A 633 -20.12 -21.77 -4.61
CA THR A 633 -19.82 -20.56 -3.84
C THR A 633 -21.01 -20.15 -2.99
N ALA A 634 -20.77 -19.92 -1.70
CA ALA A 634 -21.81 -19.46 -0.77
C ALA A 634 -22.13 -17.97 -0.97
N PRO A 635 -23.41 -17.55 -0.85
CA PRO A 635 -23.77 -16.14 -0.93
C PRO A 635 -23.20 -15.34 0.26
N SER A 636 -23.07 -14.03 0.11
CA SER A 636 -22.70 -13.14 1.22
C SER A 636 -23.88 -12.95 2.17
N PHE A 637 -23.69 -13.20 3.46
CA PHE A 637 -24.69 -12.94 4.48
C PHE A 637 -24.92 -11.43 4.66
N THR A 638 -26.15 -10.95 4.47
CA THR A 638 -26.52 -9.55 4.79
C THR A 638 -27.74 -9.50 5.70
N SER A 639 -27.68 -8.66 6.74
CA SER A 639 -28.76 -8.49 7.72
C SER A 639 -29.96 -7.70 7.17
N LYS A 640 -29.81 -7.08 6.00
CA LYS A 640 -30.84 -6.28 5.31
C LYS A 640 -31.36 -7.02 4.08
N PHE A 641 -31.93 -8.21 4.25
CA PHE A 641 -32.71 -8.83 3.18
C PHE A 641 -34.20 -8.45 3.30
N SER A 642 -34.70 -7.82 2.24
CA SER A 642 -36.11 -7.62 1.95
C SER A 642 -36.81 -8.97 1.84
N GLU A 643 -38.03 -9.07 2.38
CA GLU A 643 -38.90 -10.26 2.44
C GLU A 643 -39.24 -10.93 1.08
N ARG A 644 -38.63 -10.52 -0.04
CA ARG A 644 -38.99 -10.98 -1.40
C ARG A 644 -38.10 -12.04 -2.05
N LEU A 645 -36.98 -12.46 -1.44
CA LEU A 645 -36.11 -13.50 -2.02
C LEU A 645 -35.75 -14.58 -1.00
N MET A 646 -36.76 -15.32 -0.57
CA MET A 646 -36.63 -16.44 0.36
C MET A 646 -36.20 -17.74 -0.35
N TYR A 647 -35.23 -17.72 -1.29
CA TYR A 647 -34.79 -18.94 -1.98
C TYR A 647 -33.31 -18.88 -2.37
N VAL A 648 -32.56 -19.89 -1.91
CA VAL A 648 -31.11 -20.14 -1.97
C VAL A 648 -30.45 -19.85 -3.33
N TYR A 649 -29.35 -19.08 -3.32
CA TYR A 649 -28.43 -18.91 -4.47
C TYR A 649 -27.03 -19.44 -4.11
N GLY A 650 -26.72 -20.69 -4.44
CA GLY A 650 -25.34 -21.17 -4.51
C GLY A 650 -24.90 -21.19 -5.97
N PHE A 651 -23.85 -20.47 -6.35
CA PHE A 651 -23.34 -20.47 -7.73
C PHE A 651 -22.50 -21.72 -7.95
N CYS A 652 -22.93 -22.62 -8.83
CA CYS A 652 -22.17 -23.80 -9.23
C CYS A 652 -21.46 -23.50 -10.55
N ALA A 653 -20.14 -23.62 -10.56
CA ALA A 653 -19.31 -23.40 -11.74
C ALA A 653 -18.44 -24.60 -12.10
N TRP A 654 -18.23 -24.79 -13.40
CA TRP A 654 -17.31 -25.81 -13.95
C TRP A 654 -16.46 -25.25 -15.07
N GLY A 655 -15.18 -25.61 -15.08
CA GLY A 655 -14.22 -25.20 -16.09
C GLY A 655 -14.35 -26.08 -17.34
N SER A 656 -14.54 -25.46 -18.51
CA SER A 656 -14.47 -26.19 -19.77
C SER A 656 -13.04 -26.25 -20.28
N SER A 657 -12.58 -27.46 -20.61
CA SER A 657 -11.27 -27.69 -21.23
C SER A 657 -11.43 -28.15 -22.69
N VAL A 658 -10.60 -27.61 -23.57
CA VAL A 658 -10.44 -28.09 -24.94
C VAL A 658 -9.07 -28.74 -25.09
N TRP A 659 -9.07 -29.94 -25.66
CA TRP A 659 -7.86 -30.71 -25.92
C TRP A 659 -7.33 -30.43 -27.32
N SER A 660 -6.12 -29.87 -27.38
CA SER A 660 -5.33 -29.74 -28.60
C SER A 660 -4.08 -30.61 -28.47
N GLY A 661 -4.11 -31.82 -29.04
CA GLY A 661 -3.03 -32.80 -28.84
C GLY A 661 -3.09 -33.46 -27.46
N THR A 662 -2.01 -33.37 -26.67
CA THR A 662 -1.81 -34.04 -25.38
C THR A 662 -2.06 -33.20 -24.13
N GLU A 663 -2.35 -31.90 -24.28
CA GLU A 663 -2.49 -30.97 -23.14
C GLU A 663 -3.86 -30.26 -23.15
N PRO A 664 -4.50 -30.08 -21.97
CA PRO A 664 -5.79 -29.41 -21.84
C PRO A 664 -5.64 -27.88 -21.75
N ILE A 665 -6.48 -27.13 -22.46
CA ILE A 665 -6.57 -25.66 -22.38
C ILE A 665 -7.93 -25.30 -21.80
N LEU A 666 -7.96 -24.60 -20.66
CA LEU A 666 -9.20 -24.11 -20.05
C LEU A 666 -9.65 -22.81 -20.69
N LEU A 667 -10.86 -22.78 -21.24
CA LEU A 667 -11.39 -21.65 -22.02
C LEU A 667 -12.39 -20.79 -21.24
N SER A 668 -13.23 -21.43 -20.43
CA SER A 668 -14.42 -20.79 -19.86
C SER A 668 -14.86 -21.47 -18.57
N ALA A 669 -15.58 -20.71 -17.74
CA ALA A 669 -16.32 -21.26 -16.62
C ALA A 669 -17.81 -21.16 -16.94
N PHE A 670 -18.51 -22.28 -16.87
CA PHE A 670 -19.97 -22.32 -16.99
C PHE A 670 -20.58 -22.32 -15.60
N GLY A 671 -21.48 -21.37 -15.34
CA GLY A 671 -22.16 -21.22 -14.06
C GLY A 671 -23.67 -21.44 -14.18
N ARG A 672 -24.28 -22.04 -13.17
CA ARG A 672 -25.75 -22.08 -13.04
C ARG A 672 -26.18 -21.69 -11.64
N HIS A 673 -27.20 -20.83 -11.56
CA HIS A 673 -27.97 -20.62 -10.34
C HIS A 673 -29.06 -21.71 -10.23
N PRO A 674 -29.00 -22.62 -9.25
CA PRO A 674 -30.02 -23.65 -9.08
C PRO A 674 -31.33 -23.03 -8.58
N ASN A 675 -32.42 -23.20 -9.32
CA ASN A 675 -33.77 -22.76 -8.92
C ASN A 675 -34.50 -23.89 -8.16
N PRO A 676 -34.92 -23.69 -6.90
CA PRO A 676 -35.64 -24.71 -6.14
C PRO A 676 -37.13 -24.87 -6.51
N THR A 677 -37.72 -24.04 -7.38
CA THR A 677 -39.18 -24.01 -7.63
C THR A 677 -39.63 -24.11 -9.10
N GLY A 678 -38.71 -24.33 -10.05
CA GLY A 678 -39.06 -24.48 -11.46
C GLY A 678 -40.02 -25.66 -11.70
N LYS A 679 -40.98 -25.49 -12.63
CA LYS A 679 -41.92 -26.53 -13.06
C LYS A 679 -41.56 -27.18 -14.40
N ASP A 680 -40.50 -26.74 -15.05
CA ASP A 680 -40.10 -27.28 -16.35
C ASP A 680 -38.78 -28.04 -16.22
N HIS A 681 -38.85 -29.36 -16.48
CA HIS A 681 -37.79 -30.38 -16.41
C HIS A 681 -37.01 -30.49 -15.08
N THR A 682 -37.46 -29.76 -14.06
CA THR A 682 -36.97 -29.65 -12.69
C THR A 682 -37.53 -30.79 -11.82
N LEU A 683 -37.35 -32.02 -12.28
CA LEU A 683 -38.03 -33.22 -11.75
C LEU A 683 -37.11 -34.19 -10.98
N SER A 684 -35.81 -33.91 -10.78
CA SER A 684 -34.94 -34.80 -9.96
C SER A 684 -34.49 -34.18 -8.64
N ILE A 685 -33.92 -32.97 -8.63
CA ILE A 685 -33.48 -32.30 -7.39
C ILE A 685 -34.68 -31.97 -6.49
N THR A 686 -35.74 -31.40 -7.06
CA THR A 686 -37.00 -31.09 -6.37
C THR A 686 -37.73 -32.35 -5.93
N CYS A 687 -37.66 -33.46 -6.68
CA CYS A 687 -38.29 -34.73 -6.28
C CYS A 687 -37.52 -35.46 -5.18
N ILE A 688 -36.19 -35.42 -5.16
CA ILE A 688 -35.40 -35.97 -4.04
C ILE A 688 -35.45 -35.06 -2.83
N PHE A 689 -35.46 -33.73 -2.96
CA PHE A 689 -35.67 -32.85 -1.82
C PHE A 689 -37.11 -32.87 -1.31
N ILE A 690 -38.13 -33.00 -2.17
CA ILE A 690 -39.50 -33.25 -1.70
C ILE A 690 -39.56 -34.63 -1.07
N ALA A 691 -38.89 -35.66 -1.60
CA ALA A 691 -38.82 -36.97 -0.97
C ALA A 691 -38.04 -36.94 0.35
N VAL A 692 -36.94 -36.21 0.47
CA VAL A 692 -36.06 -36.10 1.65
C VAL A 692 -36.64 -35.15 2.68
N LYS A 693 -37.20 -34.01 2.29
CA LYS A 693 -37.99 -33.14 3.15
C LYS A 693 -39.26 -33.87 3.60
N LEU A 694 -39.96 -34.64 2.75
CA LEU A 694 -41.08 -35.51 3.17
C LEU A 694 -40.66 -36.78 3.93
N PHE A 695 -39.41 -37.29 3.84
CA PHE A 695 -38.96 -38.44 4.63
C PHE A 695 -38.30 -38.03 5.95
N ILE A 696 -37.59 -36.89 5.98
CA ILE A 696 -36.85 -36.37 7.14
C ILE A 696 -37.72 -35.43 7.97
N SER A 697 -38.49 -34.51 7.35
CA SER A 697 -39.43 -33.62 8.05
C SER A 697 -40.63 -34.39 8.62
N PHE A 698 -40.92 -35.58 8.10
CA PHE A 698 -42.00 -36.45 8.59
C PHE A 698 -41.53 -37.49 9.63
N ILE A 699 -40.21 -37.65 9.87
CA ILE A 699 -39.69 -38.71 10.75
C ILE A 699 -38.74 -38.23 11.87
N LEU A 700 -37.98 -37.12 11.79
CA LEU A 700 -37.02 -36.78 12.86
C LEU A 700 -36.89 -35.27 13.18
N GLN A 701 -37.58 -34.79 14.23
CA GLN A 701 -37.26 -33.52 14.92
C GLN A 701 -35.93 -33.56 15.69
N HIS A 702 -35.21 -34.68 15.67
CA HIS A 702 -34.05 -34.96 16.53
C HIS A 702 -32.70 -34.94 15.81
N VAL A 703 -32.65 -34.64 14.50
CA VAL A 703 -31.42 -34.67 13.70
C VAL A 703 -31.33 -33.43 12.81
N ASP A 704 -30.17 -32.78 12.80
CA ASP A 704 -29.85 -31.68 11.89
C ASP A 704 -29.00 -32.19 10.72
N CYS A 705 -29.40 -31.84 9.50
CA CYS A 705 -28.70 -32.18 8.27
C CYS A 705 -28.34 -30.89 7.54
N VAL A 706 -27.05 -30.68 7.26
CA VAL A 706 -26.53 -29.48 6.61
C VAL A 706 -25.55 -29.82 5.50
N ILE A 707 -25.48 -28.96 4.49
CA ILE A 707 -24.45 -28.99 3.44
C ILE A 707 -23.57 -27.77 3.62
N LEU A 708 -22.27 -28.00 3.75
CA LEU A 708 -21.25 -26.98 3.87
C LEU A 708 -20.31 -27.04 2.66
N ASP A 709 -19.73 -25.90 2.29
CA ASP A 709 -18.64 -25.84 1.33
C ASP A 709 -17.27 -26.07 1.99
N ASP A 710 -16.20 -26.00 1.19
CA ASP A 710 -14.81 -26.13 1.63
C ASP A 710 -14.32 -24.99 2.53
N GLY A 711 -14.98 -23.83 2.48
CA GLY A 711 -14.77 -22.72 3.41
C GLY A 711 -15.52 -22.87 4.74
N GLY A 712 -16.40 -23.87 4.87
CA GLY A 712 -17.24 -24.05 6.06
C GLY A 712 -18.43 -23.09 6.13
N PHE A 713 -18.89 -22.56 4.99
CA PHE A 713 -20.10 -21.74 4.89
C PHE A 713 -21.34 -22.62 4.71
N LEU A 714 -22.44 -22.18 5.34
CA LEU A 714 -23.72 -22.89 5.25
C LEU A 714 -24.40 -22.61 3.90
N LEU A 715 -24.60 -23.67 3.10
CA LEU A 715 -25.29 -23.58 1.81
C LEU A 715 -26.75 -24.02 1.89
N MET A 716 -27.02 -25.11 2.62
CA MET A 716 -28.35 -25.70 2.74
C MET A 716 -28.54 -26.32 4.13
N SER A 717 -29.78 -26.27 4.62
CA SER A 717 -30.18 -26.91 5.89
C SER A 717 -31.58 -27.50 5.80
N ASN A 718 -31.84 -28.51 6.62
CA ASN A 718 -33.17 -29.05 6.89
C ASN A 718 -34.02 -28.10 7.77
N GLN A 719 -33.40 -27.38 8.71
CA GLN A 719 -34.09 -26.56 9.71
C GLN A 719 -34.41 -25.15 9.18
N ASP A 720 -35.64 -24.67 9.38
CA ASP A 720 -36.07 -23.33 8.95
C ASP A 720 -35.26 -22.20 9.61
N GLU A 721 -34.83 -22.39 10.86
CA GLU A 721 -33.96 -21.44 11.58
C GLU A 721 -32.58 -21.28 10.93
N TYR A 722 -32.06 -22.31 10.29
CA TYR A 722 -30.75 -22.27 9.63
C TYR A 722 -30.87 -21.77 8.18
N ILE A 723 -32.06 -21.88 7.58
CA ILE A 723 -32.31 -21.36 6.22
C ILE A 723 -32.16 -19.83 6.17
N THR A 724 -32.51 -19.12 7.25
CA THR A 724 -32.32 -17.67 7.35
C THR A 724 -30.85 -17.26 7.55
N LEU A 725 -29.98 -18.23 7.88
CA LEU A 725 -28.55 -18.05 8.14
C LEU A 725 -27.66 -18.56 6.98
N ILE A 726 -28.24 -18.86 5.82
CA ILE A 726 -27.49 -19.31 4.63
C ILE A 726 -26.45 -18.25 4.22
N GLY A 727 -25.24 -18.70 3.89
CA GLY A 727 -24.10 -17.85 3.58
C GLY A 727 -23.30 -17.40 4.82
N GLN A 728 -23.80 -17.64 6.04
CA GLN A 728 -23.07 -17.44 7.28
C GLN A 728 -22.04 -18.56 7.50
N PHE A 729 -20.93 -18.22 8.15
CA PHE A 729 -19.92 -19.20 8.55
C PHE A 729 -20.49 -20.17 9.58
N PHE A 730 -20.29 -21.47 9.38
CA PHE A 730 -20.91 -22.50 10.21
C PHE A 730 -20.46 -22.45 11.68
N GLY A 731 -19.26 -21.93 11.95
CA GLY A 731 -18.79 -21.70 13.32
C GLY A 731 -19.56 -20.64 14.11
N GLU A 732 -20.37 -19.80 13.45
CA GLU A 732 -21.30 -18.88 14.12
C GLU A 732 -22.67 -19.52 14.36
N VAL A 733 -23.05 -20.50 13.52
CA VAL A 733 -24.32 -21.24 13.61
C VAL A 733 -24.23 -22.35 14.67
N ASP A 734 -23.24 -23.24 14.56
CA ASP A 734 -22.91 -24.30 15.53
C ASP A 734 -21.38 -24.35 15.80
N PRO A 735 -20.87 -23.49 16.71
CA PRO A 735 -19.44 -23.45 17.02
C PRO A 735 -18.88 -24.75 17.58
N VAL A 736 -19.65 -25.49 18.37
CA VAL A 736 -19.20 -26.74 19.02
C VAL A 736 -18.83 -27.77 17.96
N LEU A 737 -19.69 -27.91 16.95
CA LEU A 737 -19.52 -28.86 15.88
C LEU A 737 -18.37 -28.42 14.97
N MET A 738 -18.27 -27.14 14.62
CA MET A 738 -17.17 -26.64 13.78
C MET A 738 -15.80 -26.83 14.44
N ILE A 739 -15.65 -26.55 15.75
CA ILE A 739 -14.41 -26.80 16.50
C ILE A 739 -14.01 -28.28 16.42
N ASN A 740 -14.98 -29.18 16.56
CA ASN A 740 -14.69 -30.61 16.49
C ASN A 740 -14.37 -31.08 15.06
N LEU A 741 -15.01 -30.52 14.04
CA LEU A 741 -14.66 -30.79 12.64
C LEU A 741 -13.20 -30.39 12.36
N VAL A 742 -12.74 -29.27 12.91
CA VAL A 742 -11.33 -28.85 12.85
C VAL A 742 -10.42 -29.80 13.64
N ASN A 743 -10.79 -30.19 14.87
CA ASN A 743 -10.00 -31.14 15.68
C ASN A 743 -9.87 -32.52 15.02
N THR A 744 -10.89 -32.96 14.27
CA THR A 744 -10.84 -34.20 13.49
C THR A 744 -10.16 -34.06 12.13
N SER A 745 -9.53 -32.92 11.84
CA SER A 745 -8.81 -32.62 10.59
C SER A 745 -9.66 -32.64 9.31
N LEU A 746 -10.99 -32.51 9.43
CA LEU A 746 -11.85 -32.36 8.26
C LEU A 746 -11.66 -30.99 7.60
N TYR A 747 -11.57 -29.95 8.44
CA TYR A 747 -11.17 -28.59 8.06
C TYR A 747 -9.83 -28.24 8.69
N SER A 748 -8.96 -27.63 7.89
CA SER A 748 -7.78 -26.90 8.38
C SER A 748 -8.03 -25.41 8.19
N PHE A 749 -7.26 -24.57 8.87
CA PHE A 749 -7.34 -23.12 8.70
C PHE A 749 -5.96 -22.48 8.69
N ASN A 750 -5.84 -21.37 7.97
CA ASN A 750 -4.71 -20.47 8.05
C ASN A 750 -5.19 -19.09 8.46
N LYS A 751 -4.31 -18.37 9.18
CA LYS A 751 -4.53 -16.99 9.57
C LYS A 751 -3.62 -16.10 8.75
N THR A 752 -4.18 -15.06 8.15
CA THR A 752 -3.44 -14.07 7.36
C THR A 752 -3.70 -12.67 7.89
N TYR A 753 -2.80 -11.74 7.59
CA TYR A 753 -2.93 -10.35 7.99
C TYR A 753 -3.10 -9.49 6.73
N ASP A 754 -4.19 -8.72 6.67
CA ASP A 754 -4.34 -7.65 5.69
C ASP A 754 -3.86 -6.33 6.31
N TYR A 755 -2.73 -5.84 5.81
CA TYR A 755 -2.11 -4.61 6.27
C TYR A 755 -2.72 -3.36 5.63
N GLN A 756 -3.51 -3.50 4.56
CA GLN A 756 -4.11 -2.39 3.80
C GLN A 756 -5.62 -2.26 4.03
N SER A 757 -6.11 -2.78 5.16
CA SER A 757 -7.51 -2.72 5.55
C SER A 757 -7.87 -1.40 6.23
N VAL A 758 -9.17 -1.15 6.41
CA VAL A 758 -9.69 0.11 6.95
C VAL A 758 -10.62 -0.20 8.12
N CYS A 759 -10.32 0.37 9.29
CA CYS A 759 -11.08 0.17 10.53
C CYS A 759 -11.69 1.48 11.00
N ASP A 760 -12.76 1.35 11.78
CA ASP A 760 -13.24 2.46 12.60
C ASP A 760 -12.23 2.72 13.73
N PRO A 761 -11.91 3.99 14.05
CA PRO A 761 -10.93 4.31 15.08
C PRO A 761 -11.40 3.76 16.43
N GLU A 762 -10.48 3.19 17.20
CA GLU A 762 -10.79 2.77 18.57
C GLU A 762 -11.20 4.01 19.37
N LYS A 763 -12.39 3.95 19.98
CA LYS A 763 -12.78 4.93 20.99
C LYS A 763 -11.85 4.75 22.19
N ASP A 764 -10.75 5.49 22.20
CA ASP A 764 -9.87 5.61 23.34
C ASP A 764 -10.75 5.96 24.56
N ASN A 765 -10.84 5.05 25.54
CA ASN A 765 -11.48 5.29 26.84
C ASN A 765 -10.65 6.27 27.70
N LYS A 766 -9.99 7.25 27.08
CA LYS A 766 -9.49 8.43 27.76
C LYS A 766 -10.73 9.23 28.10
N ALA A 767 -11.11 9.20 29.38
CA ALA A 767 -12.20 9.98 29.94
C ALA A 767 -12.28 11.35 29.25
N ALA A 768 -13.35 11.57 28.50
CA ALA A 768 -13.56 12.79 27.75
C ALA A 768 -13.45 13.99 28.71
N ALA A 769 -12.32 14.69 28.67
CA ALA A 769 -12.26 16.05 29.17
C ALA A 769 -13.03 16.89 28.16
N GLY A 770 -14.31 17.13 28.44
CA GLY A 770 -15.15 17.97 27.60
C GLY A 770 -14.50 19.33 27.31
N PRO A 771 -14.85 19.99 26.19
CA PRO A 771 -14.26 21.25 25.80
C PRO A 771 -14.54 22.29 26.89
N ARG A 772 -13.52 22.69 27.65
CA ARG A 772 -13.62 23.81 28.58
C ARG A 772 -13.45 25.12 27.81
N SER A 773 -14.51 25.57 27.18
CA SER A 773 -14.67 26.98 26.82
C SER A 773 -16.15 27.36 26.87
N ILE A 774 -16.70 27.47 28.08
CA ILE A 774 -17.94 28.20 28.30
C ILE A 774 -17.57 29.68 28.41
N TYR A 775 -18.06 30.49 27.46
CA TYR A 775 -18.01 31.95 27.52
C TYR A 775 -18.77 32.42 28.77
N VAL A 776 -18.08 33.08 29.69
CA VAL A 776 -18.69 33.68 30.89
C VAL A 776 -19.06 35.13 30.54
N PRO A 777 -20.35 35.50 30.49
CA PRO A 777 -20.75 36.86 30.15
C PRO A 777 -20.32 37.83 31.25
N THR A 778 -19.92 39.03 30.85
CA THR A 778 -19.60 40.11 31.79
C THR A 778 -20.85 40.90 32.15
N ILE A 779 -20.82 41.70 33.23
CA ILE A 779 -21.96 42.49 33.72
C ILE A 779 -22.48 43.48 32.64
N ALA A 780 -21.66 43.83 31.64
CA ALA A 780 -22.05 44.63 30.49
C ALA A 780 -23.00 43.89 29.52
N ASP A 781 -22.92 42.55 29.43
CA ASP A 781 -23.76 41.72 28.56
C ASP A 781 -25.20 41.57 29.10
N LEU A 782 -25.38 41.73 30.42
CA LEU A 782 -26.67 41.61 31.13
C LEU A 782 -27.59 42.84 30.99
N LEU A 783 -27.06 43.99 30.53
CA LEU A 783 -27.81 45.25 30.45
C LEU A 783 -28.31 45.60 29.03
N SER A 784 -28.07 44.73 28.05
CA SER A 784 -28.60 44.87 26.70
C SER A 784 -30.00 44.25 26.59
N ILE A 785 -31.03 45.09 26.50
CA ILE A 785 -32.45 44.72 26.30
C ILE A 785 -32.69 43.96 24.96
N GLY A 786 -31.66 43.76 24.14
CA GLY A 786 -31.72 42.95 22.91
C GLY A 786 -31.65 41.43 23.12
N TRP A 787 -31.12 40.93 24.23
CA TRP A 787 -30.87 39.49 24.43
C TRP A 787 -32.12 38.65 24.71
N LEU A 788 -33.14 39.24 25.35
CA LEU A 788 -34.40 38.54 25.65
C LEU A 788 -35.23 38.22 24.40
N ARG A 789 -35.01 38.93 23.28
CA ARG A 789 -35.71 38.64 22.01
C ARG A 789 -35.02 37.59 21.14
N VAL A 790 -33.71 37.39 21.30
CA VAL A 790 -32.95 36.38 20.54
C VAL A 790 -33.03 35.01 21.20
N CYS A 791 -33.11 34.93 22.53
CA CYS A 791 -33.23 33.63 23.20
C CYS A 791 -34.53 32.90 22.84
N VAL A 792 -35.65 33.58 22.68
CA VAL A 792 -36.95 32.92 22.39
C VAL A 792 -37.04 32.46 20.92
N SER A 793 -36.39 33.14 19.98
CA SER A 793 -36.33 32.68 18.58
C SER A 793 -35.29 31.59 18.34
N VAL A 794 -34.21 31.54 19.14
CA VAL A 794 -33.21 30.47 19.05
C VAL A 794 -33.64 29.19 19.79
N PHE A 795 -34.44 29.30 20.87
CA PHE A 795 -34.93 28.12 21.59
C PHE A 795 -36.02 27.35 20.83
N CYS A 796 -36.84 28.03 20.00
CA CYS A 796 -37.85 27.36 19.17
C CYS A 796 -37.31 26.80 17.85
N LEU A 797 -36.09 27.15 17.43
CA LEU A 797 -35.43 26.57 16.25
C LEU A 797 -34.56 25.35 16.59
N LEU A 798 -34.42 25.00 17.87
CA LEU A 798 -33.60 23.87 18.32
C LEU A 798 -34.39 22.55 18.49
N GLU A 799 -35.68 22.52 18.18
CA GLU A 799 -36.53 21.32 18.31
C GLU A 799 -36.88 20.65 16.96
N SER A 800 -36.25 21.03 15.86
CA SER A 800 -36.51 20.38 14.56
C SER A 800 -35.33 20.44 13.58
N ALA A 801 -34.15 20.06 14.05
CA ALA A 801 -33.00 19.79 13.18
C ALA A 801 -32.10 18.73 13.82
N ASP A 802 -32.64 17.54 14.05
CA ASP A 802 -31.84 16.32 13.95
C ASP A 802 -31.58 16.10 12.44
N GLU A 803 -30.79 16.98 11.84
CA GLU A 803 -30.02 16.55 10.68
C GLU A 803 -28.94 15.65 11.26
N ASP A 804 -29.07 14.35 10.99
CA ASP A 804 -28.01 13.37 11.10
C ASP A 804 -26.79 13.96 10.36
N ILE A 805 -25.94 14.70 11.08
CA ILE A 805 -24.54 14.88 10.67
C ILE A 805 -24.05 13.45 10.61
N PRO A 806 -23.70 12.91 9.43
CA PRO A 806 -23.06 11.63 9.42
C PRO A 806 -21.80 11.86 10.25
N ASP A 807 -21.70 11.18 11.39
CA ASP A 807 -20.42 10.82 11.98
C ASP A 807 -19.70 10.02 10.88
N ALA A 808 -19.18 10.73 9.88
CA ALA A 808 -18.11 10.28 9.02
C ALA A 808 -16.90 10.26 9.93
N MET A 809 -16.90 9.29 10.87
CA MET A 809 -15.70 8.87 11.56
C MET A 809 -14.67 8.66 10.45
N PHE A 810 -13.60 9.44 10.49
CA PHE A 810 -12.48 9.24 9.60
C PHE A 810 -11.99 7.82 9.87
N LYS A 811 -12.26 6.91 8.93
CA LYS A 811 -11.77 5.54 9.03
C LYS A 811 -10.25 5.58 8.88
N GLU A 812 -9.55 4.83 9.72
CA GLU A 812 -8.10 4.78 9.73
C GLU A 812 -7.61 3.47 9.14
N SER A 813 -6.44 3.50 8.51
CA SER A 813 -5.77 2.28 8.08
C SER A 813 -5.39 1.43 9.28
N CYS A 814 -5.74 0.14 9.23
CA CYS A 814 -5.51 -0.80 10.31
C CYS A 814 -5.05 -2.16 9.76
N ILE A 815 -4.56 -3.00 10.66
CA ILE A 815 -4.27 -4.40 10.36
C ILE A 815 -5.50 -5.21 10.73
N THR A 816 -6.02 -5.99 9.79
CA THR A 816 -7.05 -6.99 10.09
C THR A 816 -6.46 -8.39 9.98
N GLU A 817 -6.79 -9.22 10.97
CA GLU A 817 -6.54 -10.64 10.92
C GLU A 817 -7.71 -11.31 10.21
N GLN A 818 -7.41 -12.12 9.22
CA GLN A 818 -8.36 -12.92 8.48
C GLN A 818 -8.07 -14.40 8.77
N THR A 819 -9.11 -15.18 8.95
CA THR A 819 -8.99 -16.65 9.07
C THR A 819 -9.75 -17.25 7.91
N GLN A 820 -9.16 -18.23 7.24
CA GLN A 820 -9.81 -18.97 6.17
C GLN A 820 -9.67 -20.46 6.40
N TYR A 821 -10.75 -21.19 6.14
CA TYR A 821 -10.84 -22.63 6.27
C TYR A 821 -10.78 -23.29 4.90
N PHE A 822 -10.20 -24.49 4.84
CA PHE A 822 -10.11 -25.29 3.63
C PHE A 822 -10.03 -26.79 3.97
N PHE A 823 -10.24 -27.63 2.96
CA PHE A 823 -10.03 -29.07 3.08
C PHE A 823 -8.55 -29.41 2.86
N ASP A 824 -7.89 -29.92 3.90
CA ASP A 824 -6.49 -30.35 3.80
C ASP A 824 -6.37 -31.87 3.59
N ASN A 825 -7.21 -32.64 4.27
CA ASN A 825 -7.19 -34.10 4.20
C ASN A 825 -8.18 -34.65 3.15
N GLU A 826 -7.74 -35.65 2.38
CA GLU A 826 -8.49 -36.28 1.28
C GLU A 826 -9.42 -37.42 1.75
N GLU A 827 -9.43 -37.75 3.05
CA GLU A 827 -10.37 -38.76 3.56
C GLU A 827 -11.82 -38.37 3.25
N ARG A 828 -12.62 -39.37 2.87
CA ARG A 828 -13.98 -39.16 2.37
C ARG A 828 -15.01 -39.03 3.48
N SER A 829 -14.84 -39.75 4.59
CA SER A 829 -15.84 -39.87 5.65
C SER A 829 -15.23 -39.67 7.02
N TYR A 830 -15.86 -38.83 7.82
CA TYR A 830 -15.47 -38.53 9.18
C TYR A 830 -16.64 -38.78 10.11
N SER A 831 -16.38 -39.25 11.31
CA SER A 831 -17.41 -39.46 12.33
C SER A 831 -16.82 -39.21 13.70
N GLY A 832 -17.60 -38.64 14.60
CA GLY A 832 -17.17 -38.35 15.95
C GLY A 832 -18.32 -38.19 16.92
N VAL A 833 -17.97 -38.11 18.21
CA VAL A 833 -18.90 -37.84 19.30
C VAL A 833 -18.44 -36.56 19.98
N LEU A 834 -19.33 -35.56 20.02
CA LEU A 834 -19.16 -34.32 20.75
C LEU A 834 -19.59 -34.58 22.19
N ASP A 835 -18.66 -34.51 23.15
CA ASP A 835 -18.99 -34.61 24.57
C ASP A 835 -18.97 -33.23 25.22
N CYS A 836 -20.12 -32.76 25.68
CA CYS A 836 -20.27 -31.48 26.38
C CYS A 836 -20.43 -31.67 27.90
N GLY A 837 -19.97 -32.82 28.43
CA GLY A 837 -19.99 -33.18 29.85
C GLY A 837 -21.32 -33.80 30.27
N ASN A 838 -22.43 -33.08 30.10
CA ASN A 838 -23.77 -33.55 30.51
C ASN A 838 -24.58 -34.17 29.37
N CYS A 839 -24.15 -33.98 28.13
CA CYS A 839 -24.81 -34.51 26.95
C CYS A 839 -23.79 -34.77 25.84
N SER A 840 -24.06 -35.80 25.04
CA SER A 840 -23.25 -36.17 23.90
C SER A 840 -24.05 -36.04 22.61
N ARG A 841 -23.44 -35.48 21.55
CA ARG A 841 -24.02 -35.44 20.20
C ARG A 841 -23.13 -36.21 19.25
N MET A 842 -23.70 -37.11 18.46
CA MET A 842 -22.96 -37.82 17.41
C MET A 842 -23.07 -37.06 16.09
N TYR A 843 -21.98 -37.06 15.32
CA TYR A 843 -21.98 -36.52 13.97
C TYR A 843 -21.29 -37.46 12.98
N ARG A 844 -21.73 -37.36 11.72
CA ARG A 844 -21.12 -38.02 10.57
C ARG A 844 -21.07 -37.03 9.41
N ALA A 845 -19.88 -36.86 8.85
CA ALA A 845 -19.61 -35.98 7.72
C ALA A 845 -19.09 -36.80 6.54
N GLU A 846 -19.60 -36.55 5.34
CA GLU A 846 -19.20 -37.25 4.12
C GLU A 846 -19.00 -36.27 2.97
N LYS A 847 -17.79 -36.24 2.41
CA LYS A 847 -17.41 -35.38 1.28
C LYS A 847 -18.00 -35.92 -0.03
N LEU A 848 -18.46 -35.02 -0.89
CA LEU A 848 -18.97 -35.36 -2.23
C LEU A 848 -17.79 -35.46 -3.22
N PRO A 849 -17.53 -36.61 -3.87
CA PRO A 849 -16.28 -36.78 -4.63
C PRO A 849 -16.06 -35.87 -5.85
N ASN A 850 -17.10 -35.28 -6.46
CA ASN A 850 -16.95 -34.37 -7.62
C ASN A 850 -17.31 -32.91 -7.28
N ALA A 851 -17.42 -32.54 -6.01
CA ALA A 851 -17.79 -31.18 -5.62
C ALA A 851 -17.03 -30.74 -4.36
N ASN A 852 -16.86 -29.43 -4.15
CA ASN A 852 -16.27 -28.87 -2.93
C ASN A 852 -17.23 -28.91 -1.72
N LEU A 853 -18.13 -29.90 -1.66
CA LEU A 853 -19.22 -29.99 -0.69
C LEU A 853 -19.00 -31.12 0.31
N VAL A 854 -19.41 -30.86 1.55
CA VAL A 854 -19.51 -31.87 2.60
C VAL A 854 -20.95 -31.94 3.10
N PHE A 855 -21.45 -33.17 3.19
CA PHE A 855 -22.76 -33.44 3.77
C PHE A 855 -22.59 -33.89 5.22
N LEU A 856 -23.22 -33.17 6.15
CA LEU A 856 -23.09 -33.36 7.58
C LEU A 856 -24.44 -33.73 8.20
N ILE A 857 -24.45 -34.83 8.95
CA ILE A 857 -25.58 -35.26 9.78
C ILE A 857 -25.13 -35.22 11.24
N THR A 858 -25.92 -34.59 12.10
CA THR A 858 -25.67 -34.52 13.54
C THR A 858 -26.97 -34.66 14.32
N ASP A 859 -26.88 -35.13 15.57
CA ASP A 859 -27.99 -34.99 16.52
C ASP A 859 -28.35 -33.50 16.69
N ALA A 860 -29.65 -33.20 16.82
CA ALA A 860 -30.15 -31.83 16.77
C ALA A 860 -29.56 -30.96 17.88
N LYS A 861 -29.21 -29.71 17.58
CA LYS A 861 -28.61 -28.77 18.55
C LYS A 861 -29.47 -28.60 19.81
N ALA A 862 -30.79 -28.62 19.66
CA ALA A 862 -31.75 -28.54 20.77
C ALA A 862 -31.62 -29.68 21.81
N THR A 863 -31.02 -30.81 21.46
CA THR A 863 -30.83 -31.96 22.36
C THR A 863 -29.75 -31.71 23.42
N CYS A 864 -28.83 -30.77 23.19
CA CYS A 864 -27.69 -30.52 24.06
C CYS A 864 -27.32 -29.03 24.05
N LEU A 865 -28.03 -28.25 24.88
CA LEU A 865 -27.82 -26.80 25.05
C LEU A 865 -26.72 -26.46 26.08
N SER A 866 -26.12 -27.46 26.73
CA SER A 866 -25.09 -27.26 27.77
C SER A 866 -23.71 -26.90 27.21
N CYS A 867 -23.53 -26.98 25.89
CA CYS A 867 -22.29 -26.60 25.25
C CYS A 867 -22.28 -25.09 25.01
N ASP A 868 -21.44 -24.33 25.71
CA ASP A 868 -21.27 -22.89 25.46
C ASP A 868 -19.82 -22.57 25.06
N PRO A 869 -19.41 -22.86 23.80
CA PRO A 869 -18.14 -22.39 23.28
C PRO A 869 -18.27 -20.96 22.74
N ARG A 870 -17.16 -20.23 22.78
CA ARG A 870 -17.06 -18.96 22.06
C ARG A 870 -17.30 -19.20 20.56
N PRO A 871 -18.11 -18.36 19.88
CA PRO A 871 -18.35 -18.52 18.47
C PRO A 871 -17.04 -18.38 17.68
N LEU A 872 -16.80 -19.30 16.75
CA LEU A 872 -15.71 -19.16 15.79
C LEU A 872 -16.22 -18.26 14.67
N ARG A 873 -15.55 -17.14 14.45
CA ARG A 873 -15.91 -16.20 13.38
C ARG A 873 -14.90 -16.28 12.26
N GLN A 874 -15.41 -16.26 11.04
CA GLN A 874 -14.61 -16.12 9.83
C GLN A 874 -14.88 -14.75 9.22
N ALA A 875 -14.26 -13.72 9.81
CA ALA A 875 -14.42 -12.33 9.40
C ALA A 875 -13.10 -11.59 9.60
N GLU A 876 -12.91 -10.50 8.87
CA GLU A 876 -11.82 -9.57 9.11
C GLU A 876 -11.98 -8.94 10.50
N GLN A 877 -11.02 -9.18 11.39
CA GLN A 877 -11.04 -8.64 12.75
C GLN A 877 -9.85 -7.70 12.95
N PRO A 878 -10.05 -6.50 13.52
CA PRO A 878 -8.94 -5.63 13.90
C PRO A 878 -7.97 -6.38 14.80
N SER A 879 -6.69 -6.37 14.46
CA SER A 879 -5.63 -7.04 15.20
C SER A 879 -4.41 -6.14 15.29
N VAL A 880 -3.59 -6.32 16.32
CA VAL A 880 -2.32 -5.59 16.46
C VAL A 880 -1.25 -6.15 15.50
N GLY A 881 -1.57 -7.26 14.80
CA GLY A 881 -0.66 -7.97 13.92
C GLY A 881 0.29 -8.90 14.68
N PRO A 882 1.24 -9.54 13.99
CA PRO A 882 2.31 -10.30 14.64
C PRO A 882 3.20 -9.35 15.47
N ASP A 883 3.69 -9.83 16.61
CA ASP A 883 4.52 -9.00 17.50
C ASP A 883 5.82 -8.58 16.80
N PRO A 884 6.04 -7.27 16.56
CA PRO A 884 7.28 -6.78 15.93
C PRO A 884 8.53 -7.16 16.71
N CYS A 885 8.42 -7.37 18.02
CA CYS A 885 9.53 -7.76 18.88
C CYS A 885 10.04 -9.17 18.57
N GLU A 886 9.13 -10.11 18.25
CA GLU A 886 9.49 -11.47 17.86
C GLU A 886 10.08 -11.49 16.44
N LEU A 887 9.47 -10.72 15.53
CA LEU A 887 9.96 -10.56 14.14
C LEU A 887 11.36 -9.93 14.08
N ALA A 888 11.67 -9.00 14.98
CA ALA A 888 12.99 -8.37 15.03
C ALA A 888 14.10 -9.31 15.50
N GLN A 889 13.79 -10.38 16.24
CA GLN A 889 14.80 -11.37 16.66
C GLN A 889 15.28 -12.22 15.49
N ASN A 890 14.35 -12.58 14.59
CA ASN A 890 14.63 -13.33 13.37
C ASN A 890 14.11 -12.55 12.16
N PRO A 891 14.79 -11.45 11.76
CA PRO A 891 14.33 -10.63 10.66
C PRO A 891 14.39 -11.39 9.33
N ARG A 892 13.48 -11.02 8.41
CA ARG A 892 13.51 -11.50 7.03
C ARG A 892 14.85 -11.12 6.37
N TYR A 893 15.29 -11.91 5.40
CA TYR A 893 16.48 -11.60 4.62
C TYR A 893 16.29 -10.32 3.81
N ARG A 894 17.27 -9.42 3.83
CA ARG A 894 17.28 -8.14 3.12
C ARG A 894 18.68 -7.91 2.55
N LYS A 895 18.77 -7.30 1.36
CA LYS A 895 20.04 -6.85 0.78
C LYS A 895 20.06 -5.31 0.73
N GLY A 896 20.94 -4.70 1.51
CA GLY A 896 21.13 -3.25 1.47
C GLY A 896 21.88 -2.77 0.21
N PRO A 897 21.98 -1.44 0.00
CA PRO A 897 22.69 -0.86 -1.15
C PRO A 897 24.16 -1.26 -1.20
N ASP A 898 24.66 -1.58 -2.39
CA ASP A 898 26.06 -2.02 -2.60
C ASP A 898 27.07 -0.87 -2.42
N VAL A 899 26.64 0.39 -2.62
CA VAL A 899 27.47 1.59 -2.53
C VAL A 899 27.05 2.44 -1.35
N CYS A 900 28.01 2.72 -0.47
CA CYS A 900 27.87 3.66 0.63
C CYS A 900 28.87 4.81 0.43
N PHE A 901 28.40 6.04 0.53
CA PHE A 901 29.27 7.22 0.56
C PHE A 901 29.39 7.72 1.99
N ASP A 902 30.33 7.14 2.71
CA ASP A 902 30.77 7.63 4.01
C ASP A 902 32.24 8.05 3.95
N ASN A 903 32.60 8.94 4.87
CA ASN A 903 33.97 9.16 5.31
C ASN A 903 35.07 9.34 4.22
N ASN A 904 35.11 10.50 3.57
CA ASN A 904 36.17 10.88 2.64
C ASN A 904 37.29 11.70 3.34
N GLU A 905 38.56 11.35 3.15
CA GLU A 905 39.73 11.97 3.82
C GLU A 905 39.89 13.47 3.51
N ASN A 906 39.32 13.93 2.39
CA ASN A 906 39.37 15.33 1.93
C ASN A 906 38.16 16.16 2.36
N VAL A 907 37.23 15.60 3.16
CA VAL A 907 36.15 16.39 3.77
C VAL A 907 36.79 17.48 4.63
N SER A 908 36.25 18.71 4.56
CA SER A 908 36.77 19.81 5.37
C SER A 908 36.68 19.39 6.83
N HIS A 909 37.79 19.37 7.59
CA HIS A 909 37.97 18.74 8.92
C HIS A 909 36.84 19.00 9.93
N SER A 910 35.68 18.36 9.73
CA SER A 910 34.43 18.55 10.44
C SER A 910 33.58 17.29 10.30
N HIS A 911 34.18 16.11 10.53
CA HIS A 911 33.43 14.87 10.72
C HIS A 911 32.56 15.01 11.98
N THR A 912 31.27 15.27 11.78
CA THR A 912 30.24 15.32 12.84
C THR A 912 29.53 13.98 12.93
N CYS A 913 29.90 13.16 13.93
CA CYS A 913 29.19 11.89 14.23
C CYS A 913 28.16 12.05 15.34
N PHE A 914 28.19 13.18 16.04
CA PHE A 914 27.35 13.46 17.19
C PHE A 914 26.45 14.64 16.91
N PHE A 915 25.13 14.42 16.96
CA PHE A 915 24.17 15.52 16.99
C PHE A 915 23.64 15.67 18.41
N PHE A 916 23.90 16.83 19.01
CA PHE A 916 23.38 17.23 20.31
C PHE A 916 22.23 18.20 20.10
N PHE A 917 21.02 17.74 20.43
CA PHE A 917 19.83 18.57 20.41
C PHE A 917 19.61 19.17 21.79
N PHE A 918 19.82 20.48 21.90
CA PHE A 918 19.59 21.24 23.13
C PHE A 918 18.24 21.95 23.11
N LEU A 919 17.56 21.94 24.25
CA LEU A 919 16.25 22.57 24.43
C LEU A 919 16.30 23.85 25.27
N HIS A 920 17.41 24.12 25.98
CA HIS A 920 17.60 25.33 26.76
C HIS A 920 18.97 25.98 26.50
N ARG A 921 18.99 27.29 26.23
CA ARG A 921 20.22 28.07 26.10
C ARG A 921 20.85 28.24 27.48
N THR A 922 21.93 27.52 27.79
CA THR A 922 22.70 27.74 29.02
C THR A 922 23.95 28.58 28.74
N TYR A 923 24.40 29.32 29.75
CA TYR A 923 25.44 30.37 29.70
C TYR A 923 26.82 29.95 29.12
N LEU A 924 27.01 28.67 28.80
CA LEU A 924 28.25 28.13 28.21
C LEU A 924 28.46 28.51 26.73
N ASP A 925 27.45 29.04 26.04
CA ASP A 925 27.52 29.49 24.64
C ASP A 925 28.62 30.56 24.40
N THR A 926 28.96 31.37 25.41
CA THR A 926 29.89 32.49 25.21
C THR A 926 31.37 32.09 25.17
N ALA A 927 31.74 30.92 25.69
CA ALA A 927 33.15 30.51 25.77
C ALA A 927 33.61 29.57 24.64
N LEU A 928 32.69 28.88 23.97
CA LEU A 928 33.00 27.91 22.89
C LEU A 928 32.90 28.51 21.48
N ILE A 929 32.14 29.59 21.29
CA ILE A 929 32.08 30.34 20.01
C ILE A 929 33.42 31.04 19.70
N VAL A 930 34.26 31.29 20.71
CA VAL A 930 35.48 32.13 20.57
C VAL A 930 36.66 31.43 19.88
N ARG A 931 36.63 30.10 19.66
CA ARG A 931 37.69 29.41 18.88
C ARG A 931 37.29 28.98 17.45
N SER A 932 36.01 29.11 17.08
CA SER A 932 35.52 28.83 15.73
C SER A 932 35.12 30.10 14.96
N CYS A 933 35.07 31.27 15.63
CA CYS A 933 34.97 32.57 14.97
C CYS A 933 36.33 33.03 14.44
N SER A 934 36.80 32.35 13.41
CA SER A 934 37.68 32.92 12.39
C SER A 934 37.19 32.27 11.10
N TYR A 935 36.46 33.03 10.27
CA TYR A 935 35.70 32.61 9.08
C TYR A 935 34.20 32.30 9.27
N HIS A 936 33.44 33.28 9.77
CA HIS A 936 32.10 33.52 9.23
C HIS A 936 31.73 35.00 9.32
N SER A 937 31.75 35.65 8.17
CA SER A 937 31.08 36.92 7.92
C SER A 937 29.58 36.65 7.80
N TYR A 938 28.74 37.52 8.36
CA TYR A 938 27.27 37.56 8.26
C TYR A 938 26.45 36.75 9.28
N LEU A 939 26.57 37.16 10.54
CA LEU A 939 25.43 37.24 11.46
C LEU A 939 25.41 38.68 12.01
N ARG A 940 24.61 39.57 11.42
CA ARG A 940 24.29 40.87 12.05
C ARG A 940 23.18 40.62 13.07
N CYS A 941 23.55 40.63 14.34
CA CYS A 941 22.63 40.78 15.45
C CYS A 941 21.86 42.10 15.30
N CYS A 942 20.53 42.00 15.35
CA CYS A 942 19.68 43.12 15.78
C CYS A 942 19.96 43.39 17.26
N ASP A 943 20.89 44.30 17.55
CA ASP A 943 20.91 44.99 18.83
C ASP A 943 20.13 46.29 18.69
N HIS A 944 19.02 46.35 19.43
CA HIS A 944 18.28 47.56 19.75
C HIS A 944 19.21 48.58 20.43
N ASN A 945 19.36 49.76 19.83
CA ASN A 945 19.87 50.93 20.54
C ASN A 945 18.71 51.74 21.13
N SER A 946 18.92 52.09 22.41
CA SER A 946 18.46 53.30 23.14
C SER A 946 17.33 54.14 22.57
#